data_AF-A0AA38FI88-F1
#
_entry.id   AF-A0AA38FI88-F1
#
_cell.length_a   1.000
_cell.length_b   1.000
_cell.length_c   1.000
_cell.angle_alpha   90.00
_cell.angle_beta   90.00
_cell.angle_gamma   90.00
#
_symmetry.space_group_name_H-M   'P 1'
#
loop_
_entity.id
_entity.type
_entity.pdbx_description
1 polymer ?
#
loop_
_entity_poly.entity_id
_entity_poly.type
_entity_poly.pdbx_seq_one_letter_code
_entity_poly.pdbx_strand_id
1 'polypeptide(L)'
;MELGQREKLLEMHPCMDVNTRICVVGGGPSGLSAAYALAKLGYQNVSVLEKHHTVGGMCESVEIQGRIYDLGGQVVAANSAPTITRLAEELEDVEFEDMKSHKLALIDCNGGKFQDLNVQTDYMSIIPLTMKLQAIVKETGNIGIHAVSGLLADPAPEFVLKNGLQSIPKSVAYGYTASGYGFVEDMPYAYVHEFARTSMLGKIRRVKGGYTSLWEKLKMRMPAEVFCSTQVVGIERDSNSVRVGIKNRETQEETTMEFDKIIFSGATPLVGASKVYRSSNSTDLRPNLFALNEVEEELFCKVRTIDYYTTVAKIKGLEHLPVGFYYCKRYVEDPTTIGHPVAMQKFYQDTDIFLFWSYGNSDNINKAAVSSFVCENVKNMGAQVESVILQRCWTYFPHITAQDMKSGFYDRLEEELQGRQNTYYVGGLMAFELTELNSIYAIDLVCKHFASDTYNPTFPYVKRLFPLNMMEPESHCKIRELGEIPGVEFPNLATVDEYLHFWASHKIVGNRTVYSWINNEGKVVDKRTYQDVNARTSLIARKLLASNKPVIKPGDTVLLLHPPGLDFVDAFFGCLRARVLAVPVLPPDPLHRGGQALAKVGNVAKSCNAVAILSTYSYHAAVRAAALRNMLLPSTYKDKAAPRWPDLPWLHTESWTNKNPTDKKPPSSWSWSKISPTEEQEEEEALSGNDNTLDSKPRPEDVCFLQFTSGSTGDAKGVMITNAGLVHNVKLMHRHYKSTSRTVLVPNFAFELLVRRLESNRKKQIEELQAYDLSTMLFLMVSAEPVRQKTLKRFVELMGPCGLREEVLAPGYGLAENSVFVCVAWGAGKPIYLDWQGRVCCGTRNYTRTGDLGRVVAGKLFVTGRIKDLIIVGGRNVYSSDVEKTVETCSEFIRPGCCAVIGVPEETLASKGLLLSELSDQVGLVVIAEIRDEKMH
;
A
#
# COMPACT_ATOMS: atom_id res chain seq x y z
N MET A 1 -0.59 9.29 21.71
CA MET A 1 0.88 9.42 21.63
C MET A 1 1.57 8.17 21.08
N GLU A 2 0.95 6.98 21.18
CA GLU A 2 1.39 5.71 20.54
C GLU A 2 1.31 5.69 19.00
N LEU A 3 1.09 6.84 18.37
CA LEU A 3 1.03 6.96 16.91
C LEU A 3 2.41 6.86 16.24
N GLY A 4 3.49 7.24 16.92
CA GLY A 4 4.85 7.36 16.36
C GLY A 4 5.72 6.09 16.35
N GLN A 5 5.36 5.01 17.06
CA GLN A 5 6.23 3.83 17.17
C GLN A 5 6.27 2.98 15.87
N ARG A 6 5.17 2.91 15.11
CA ARG A 6 5.16 2.28 13.77
C ARG A 6 5.87 3.14 12.73
N GLU A 7 5.74 4.47 12.80
CA GLU A 7 6.52 5.39 11.94
C GLU A 7 8.02 5.12 12.15
N LYS A 8 8.45 4.99 13.41
CA LYS A 8 9.82 4.60 13.74
C LYS A 8 10.19 3.23 13.16
N LEU A 9 9.40 2.17 13.39
CA LEU A 9 9.70 0.81 12.85
C LEU A 9 9.76 0.80 11.32
N LEU A 10 8.94 1.60 10.65
CA LEU A 10 8.97 1.75 9.21
C LEU A 10 10.25 2.47 8.75
N GLU A 11 10.77 3.42 9.51
CA GLU A 11 11.98 4.16 9.14
C GLU A 11 13.29 3.40 9.45
N MET A 12 13.24 2.39 10.32
CA MET A 12 14.41 1.63 10.76
C MET A 12 14.81 0.49 9.81
N HIS A 13 16.06 0.01 9.97
CA HIS A 13 16.72 -1.03 9.17
C HIS A 13 17.22 -2.15 10.08
N PRO A 14 17.45 -3.38 9.59
CA PRO A 14 18.03 -4.43 10.41
C PRO A 14 19.46 -4.05 10.82
N CYS A 15 19.81 -4.22 12.10
CA CYS A 15 21.18 -3.97 12.59
C CYS A 15 22.12 -5.18 12.46
N MET A 16 21.61 -6.32 11.99
CA MET A 16 22.36 -7.56 11.76
C MET A 16 22.05 -8.11 10.36
N ASP A 17 22.78 -9.15 9.94
CA ASP A 17 22.53 -9.82 8.66
C ASP A 17 21.06 -10.28 8.58
N VAL A 18 20.38 -9.98 7.47
CA VAL A 18 18.97 -10.33 7.26
C VAL A 18 18.72 -11.84 7.29
N ASN A 19 19.76 -12.66 7.12
CA ASN A 19 19.70 -14.12 7.20
C ASN A 19 19.95 -14.67 8.61
N THR A 20 20.14 -13.81 9.62
CA THR A 20 20.25 -14.23 11.03
C THR A 20 19.04 -15.09 11.38
N ARG A 21 19.30 -16.30 11.89
CA ARG A 21 18.30 -17.30 12.29
C ARG A 21 17.81 -16.96 13.69
N ILE A 22 16.54 -16.59 13.81
CA ILE A 22 15.95 -16.12 15.08
C ILE A 22 14.80 -17.06 15.46
N CYS A 23 14.94 -17.72 16.60
CA CYS A 23 13.87 -18.54 17.17
C CYS A 23 13.06 -17.73 18.18
N VAL A 24 11.73 -17.77 18.06
CA VAL A 24 10.79 -17.26 19.05
C VAL A 24 10.07 -18.44 19.70
N VAL A 25 10.22 -18.61 21.01
CA VAL A 25 9.57 -19.69 21.75
C VAL A 25 8.28 -19.16 22.37
N GLY A 26 7.13 -19.66 21.87
CA GLY A 26 5.77 -19.27 22.27
C GLY A 26 5.06 -18.44 21.20
N GLY A 27 3.90 -18.92 20.74
CA GLY A 27 3.04 -18.29 19.74
C GLY A 27 1.91 -17.45 20.34
N GLY A 28 2.12 -16.86 21.52
CA GLY A 28 1.19 -15.90 22.13
C GLY A 28 1.33 -14.48 21.55
N PRO A 29 0.57 -13.49 22.07
CA PRO A 29 0.61 -12.11 21.60
C PRO A 29 2.01 -11.49 21.53
N SER A 30 2.84 -11.68 22.57
CA SER A 30 4.20 -11.11 22.62
C SER A 30 5.12 -11.79 21.60
N GLY A 31 5.09 -13.13 21.50
CA GLY A 31 5.92 -13.88 20.56
C GLY A 31 5.56 -13.61 19.10
N LEU A 32 4.27 -13.62 18.77
CA LEU A 32 3.82 -13.27 17.42
C LEU A 32 4.10 -11.82 17.06
N SER A 33 3.99 -10.88 18.01
CA SER A 33 4.32 -9.47 17.78
C SER A 33 5.82 -9.26 17.57
N ALA A 34 6.68 -9.99 18.30
CA ALA A 34 8.13 -9.98 18.08
C ALA A 34 8.47 -10.53 16.69
N ALA A 35 7.92 -11.69 16.32
CA ALA A 35 8.13 -12.30 15.01
C ALA A 35 7.64 -11.36 13.87
N TYR A 36 6.48 -10.74 14.05
CA TYR A 36 5.93 -9.73 13.15
C TYR A 36 6.88 -8.53 13.00
N ALA A 37 7.43 -7.99 14.09
CA ALA A 37 8.35 -6.86 14.05
C ALA A 37 9.67 -7.21 13.34
N LEU A 38 10.25 -8.37 13.65
CA LEU A 38 11.46 -8.88 12.98
C LEU A 38 11.26 -9.01 11.47
N ALA A 39 10.12 -9.58 11.08
CA ALA A 39 9.78 -9.77 9.68
C ALA A 39 9.51 -8.42 8.95
N LYS A 40 9.00 -7.37 9.64
CA LYS A 40 8.88 -6.01 9.07
C LYS A 40 10.25 -5.36 8.85
N LEU A 41 11.19 -5.56 9.78
CA LEU A 41 12.57 -5.07 9.65
C LEU A 41 13.30 -5.70 8.46
N GLY A 42 12.90 -6.92 8.07
CA GLY A 42 13.41 -7.60 6.88
C GLY A 42 14.19 -8.88 7.16
N TYR A 43 14.24 -9.34 8.42
CA TYR A 43 14.80 -10.66 8.75
C TYR A 43 14.05 -11.77 8.03
N GLN A 44 14.79 -12.70 7.42
CA GLN A 44 14.24 -13.73 6.54
C GLN A 44 14.04 -15.07 7.25
N ASN A 45 14.83 -15.36 8.28
CA ASN A 45 14.88 -16.65 8.95
C ASN A 45 14.34 -16.55 10.38
N VAL A 46 13.04 -16.24 10.50
CA VAL A 46 12.34 -16.14 11.79
C VAL A 46 11.41 -17.34 11.95
N SER A 47 11.59 -18.11 13.02
CA SER A 47 10.78 -19.28 13.34
C SER A 47 10.10 -19.11 14.70
N VAL A 48 8.81 -19.40 14.80
CA VAL A 48 8.02 -19.38 16.03
C VAL A 48 7.64 -20.82 16.40
N LEU A 49 7.96 -21.24 17.62
CA LEU A 49 7.64 -22.57 18.14
C LEU A 49 6.46 -22.48 19.12
N GLU A 50 5.33 -23.08 18.78
CA GLU A 50 4.12 -23.11 19.59
C GLU A 50 3.74 -24.56 19.93
N LYS A 51 3.64 -24.84 21.24
CA LYS A 51 3.35 -26.19 21.76
C LYS A 51 1.90 -26.63 21.53
N HIS A 52 0.98 -25.68 21.34
CA HIS A 52 -0.42 -25.93 21.05
C HIS A 52 -0.68 -25.98 19.54
N HIS A 53 -1.80 -26.60 19.16
CA HIS A 53 -2.21 -26.70 17.75
C HIS A 53 -2.68 -25.35 17.17
N THR A 54 -3.05 -24.41 18.03
CA THR A 54 -3.39 -23.02 17.69
C THR A 54 -2.41 -22.03 18.32
N VAL A 55 -2.33 -20.85 17.72
CA VAL A 55 -1.61 -19.70 18.29
C VAL A 55 -2.54 -18.83 19.15
N GLY A 56 -2.01 -17.71 19.67
CA GLY A 56 -2.76 -16.72 20.45
C GLY A 56 -2.61 -16.88 21.97
N GLY A 57 -1.99 -17.97 22.43
CA GLY A 57 -1.68 -18.17 23.86
C GLY A 57 -2.93 -18.05 24.75
N MET A 58 -2.92 -17.08 25.67
CA MET A 58 -4.05 -16.84 26.58
C MET A 58 -5.25 -16.16 25.91
N CYS A 59 -5.16 -15.73 24.65
CA CYS A 59 -6.30 -15.27 23.86
C CYS A 59 -7.10 -16.45 23.27
N GLU A 60 -7.29 -17.54 24.03
CA GLU A 60 -8.00 -18.76 23.59
C GLU A 60 -9.51 -18.51 23.48
N SER A 61 -10.10 -18.92 22.35
CA SER A 61 -11.53 -18.87 22.06
C SER A 61 -12.02 -20.27 21.71
N VAL A 62 -13.20 -20.64 22.20
CA VAL A 62 -13.80 -21.96 21.98
C VAL A 62 -15.25 -21.85 21.52
N GLU A 63 -15.68 -22.79 20.68
CA GLU A 63 -17.09 -22.90 20.27
C GLU A 63 -17.85 -23.84 21.22
N ILE A 64 -18.96 -23.37 21.77
CA ILE A 64 -19.85 -24.11 22.64
C ILE A 64 -21.28 -23.85 22.17
N GLN A 65 -22.01 -24.89 21.80
CA GLN A 65 -23.41 -24.79 21.34
C GLN A 65 -23.63 -23.74 20.22
N GLY A 66 -22.71 -23.65 19.25
CA GLY A 66 -22.79 -22.72 18.12
C GLY A 66 -22.45 -21.25 18.45
N ARG A 67 -21.92 -20.98 19.65
CA ARG A 67 -21.48 -19.65 20.10
C ARG A 67 -19.99 -19.68 20.48
N ILE A 68 -19.29 -18.56 20.29
CA ILE A 68 -17.85 -18.46 20.55
C ILE A 68 -17.61 -17.74 21.88
N TYR A 69 -16.89 -18.40 22.79
CA TYR A 69 -16.54 -17.89 24.11
C TYR A 69 -15.04 -17.70 24.22
N ASP A 70 -14.61 -16.52 24.63
CA ASP A 70 -13.20 -16.22 24.90
C ASP A 70 -12.88 -16.68 26.33
N LEU A 71 -11.90 -17.57 26.50
CA LEU A 71 -11.59 -18.20 27.81
C LEU A 71 -10.58 -17.40 28.64
N GLY A 72 -9.65 -16.71 27.98
CA GLY A 72 -8.63 -15.88 28.64
C GLY A 72 -8.80 -14.41 28.28
N GLY A 73 -7.89 -13.82 27.50
CA GLY A 73 -8.05 -12.46 27.01
C GLY A 73 -9.32 -12.32 26.16
N GLN A 74 -10.13 -11.28 26.40
CA GLN A 74 -11.45 -11.14 25.75
C GLN A 74 -11.74 -9.73 25.20
N VAL A 75 -11.23 -8.70 25.87
CA VAL A 75 -11.61 -7.31 25.60
C VAL A 75 -10.41 -6.49 25.18
N VAL A 76 -10.70 -5.47 24.36
CA VAL A 76 -9.75 -4.47 23.87
C VAL A 76 -10.34 -3.10 24.16
N ALA A 77 -9.61 -2.29 24.92
CA ALA A 77 -9.97 -0.89 25.14
C ALA A 77 -9.51 -0.06 23.93
N ALA A 78 -10.46 0.39 23.11
CA ALA A 78 -10.17 0.93 21.78
C ALA A 78 -9.20 2.15 21.77
N ASN A 79 -9.22 2.95 22.84
CA ASN A 79 -8.39 4.16 22.94
C ASN A 79 -6.97 3.90 23.47
N SER A 80 -6.73 2.74 24.07
CA SER A 80 -5.47 2.36 24.75
C SER A 80 -4.79 1.15 24.13
N ALA A 81 -5.39 0.54 23.10
CA ALA A 81 -4.82 -0.56 22.33
C ALA A 81 -4.70 -0.25 20.82
N PRO A 82 -4.04 0.87 20.43
CA PRO A 82 -3.86 1.19 19.01
C PRO A 82 -3.00 0.15 18.30
N THR A 83 -2.09 -0.53 18.98
CA THR A 83 -1.27 -1.62 18.39
C THR A 83 -2.15 -2.77 17.92
N ILE A 84 -3.08 -3.25 18.77
CA ILE A 84 -4.02 -4.32 18.41
C ILE A 84 -5.00 -3.87 17.34
N THR A 85 -5.54 -2.65 17.48
CA THR A 85 -6.45 -2.08 16.48
C THR A 85 -5.77 -1.98 15.11
N ARG A 86 -4.51 -1.55 15.05
CA ARG A 86 -3.74 -1.45 13.81
C ARG A 86 -3.37 -2.82 13.23
N LEU A 87 -3.00 -3.79 14.07
CA LEU A 87 -2.78 -5.16 13.61
C LEU A 87 -4.04 -5.70 12.94
N ALA A 88 -5.21 -5.49 13.55
CA ALA A 88 -6.49 -5.85 12.96
C ALA A 88 -6.80 -5.07 11.66
N GLU A 89 -6.53 -3.76 11.60
CA GLU A 89 -6.70 -2.94 10.40
C GLU A 89 -5.80 -3.41 9.24
N GLU A 90 -4.54 -3.77 9.52
CA GLU A 90 -3.65 -4.35 8.51
C GLU A 90 -4.24 -5.63 7.96
N LEU A 91 -4.91 -6.45 8.79
CA LEU A 91 -5.51 -7.72 8.41
C LEU A 91 -6.80 -7.61 7.54
N GLU A 92 -7.39 -6.44 7.32
CA GLU A 92 -8.56 -6.20 6.43
C GLU A 92 -9.85 -7.02 6.70
N ASP A 93 -9.82 -8.14 7.44
CA ASP A 93 -10.93 -9.05 7.74
C ASP A 93 -11.14 -9.31 9.24
N VAL A 94 -10.48 -8.53 10.11
CA VAL A 94 -10.71 -8.58 11.56
C VAL A 94 -11.70 -7.50 11.94
N GLU A 95 -12.88 -7.92 12.39
CA GLU A 95 -13.93 -7.03 12.87
C GLU A 95 -13.95 -6.98 14.40
N PHE A 96 -14.29 -5.82 14.94
CA PHE A 96 -14.57 -5.65 16.37
C PHE A 96 -16.05 -5.41 16.61
N GLU A 97 -16.58 -5.95 17.69
CA GLU A 97 -17.92 -5.63 18.20
C GLU A 97 -17.84 -4.76 19.45
N ASP A 98 -18.59 -3.66 19.48
CA ASP A 98 -18.69 -2.74 20.62
C ASP A 98 -19.51 -3.39 21.75
N MET A 99 -18.99 -3.39 22.98
CA MET A 99 -19.63 -4.04 24.14
C MET A 99 -20.54 -3.09 24.95
N LYS A 100 -21.10 -2.05 24.34
CA LYS A 100 -21.85 -0.99 25.05
C LYS A 100 -23.08 -1.48 25.82
N SER A 101 -23.69 -2.58 25.39
CA SER A 101 -24.86 -3.18 26.04
C SER A 101 -24.50 -4.07 27.23
N HIS A 102 -23.22 -4.40 27.42
CA HIS A 102 -22.79 -5.28 28.50
C HIS A 102 -22.85 -4.55 29.83
N LYS A 103 -23.50 -5.16 30.82
CA LYS A 103 -23.51 -4.67 32.19
C LYS A 103 -22.13 -4.83 32.84
N LEU A 104 -21.77 -3.85 33.67
CA LEU A 104 -20.66 -3.93 34.62
C LEU A 104 -21.27 -3.73 36.00
N ALA A 105 -21.38 -4.81 36.77
CA ALA A 105 -22.13 -4.82 38.02
C ALA A 105 -21.42 -5.60 39.13
N LEU A 106 -21.78 -5.32 40.37
CA LEU A 106 -21.51 -6.17 41.51
C LEU A 106 -22.62 -7.20 41.65
N ILE A 107 -22.29 -8.44 41.96
CA ILE A 107 -23.27 -9.50 42.26
C ILE A 107 -23.12 -10.00 43.69
N ASP A 108 -24.27 -10.16 44.35
CA ASP A 108 -24.37 -10.81 45.66
C ASP A 108 -24.43 -12.34 45.47
N CYS A 109 -23.38 -13.00 45.94
CA CYS A 109 -23.25 -14.46 45.84
C CYS A 109 -24.17 -15.21 46.82
N ASN A 110 -24.87 -14.52 47.73
CA ASN A 110 -25.83 -15.09 48.67
C ASN A 110 -27.30 -14.79 48.31
N GLY A 111 -27.58 -14.43 47.06
CA GLY A 111 -28.95 -14.20 46.61
C GLY A 111 -29.12 -13.83 45.13
N GLY A 112 -28.04 -13.76 44.34
CA GLY A 112 -28.10 -13.55 42.89
C GLY A 112 -28.50 -12.14 42.45
N LYS A 113 -28.67 -11.20 43.38
CA LYS A 113 -29.01 -9.80 43.08
C LYS A 113 -27.77 -9.03 42.62
N PHE A 114 -27.93 -8.12 41.67
CA PHE A 114 -26.83 -7.29 41.17
C PHE A 114 -27.08 -5.79 41.30
N GLN A 115 -26.00 -5.01 41.35
CA GLN A 115 -26.01 -3.55 41.41
C GLN A 115 -24.99 -2.99 40.41
N ASP A 116 -25.40 -2.05 39.56
CA ASP A 116 -24.52 -1.39 38.59
C ASP A 116 -23.34 -0.67 39.29
N LEU A 117 -22.14 -0.79 38.74
CA LEU A 117 -20.96 -0.05 39.21
C LEU A 117 -20.90 1.35 38.62
N ASN A 118 -20.48 2.32 39.43
CA ASN A 118 -20.21 3.68 38.95
C ASN A 118 -18.78 3.81 38.38
N VAL A 119 -18.53 3.10 37.28
CA VAL A 119 -17.21 3.02 36.63
C VAL A 119 -16.72 4.42 36.22
N GLN A 120 -17.60 5.26 35.68
CA GLN A 120 -17.20 6.58 35.19
C GLN A 120 -16.66 7.48 36.30
N THR A 121 -17.39 7.61 37.42
CA THR A 121 -16.94 8.44 38.54
C THR A 121 -15.65 7.92 39.16
N ASP A 122 -15.53 6.60 39.34
CA ASP A 122 -14.34 5.98 39.93
C ASP A 122 -13.10 6.23 39.07
N TYR A 123 -13.18 6.02 37.75
CA TYR A 123 -12.04 6.26 36.87
C TYR A 123 -11.72 7.76 36.75
N MET A 124 -12.72 8.66 36.71
CA MET A 124 -12.48 10.10 36.71
C MET A 124 -11.65 10.59 37.91
N SER A 125 -11.74 9.91 39.06
CA SER A 125 -10.98 10.26 40.25
C SER A 125 -9.47 9.93 40.17
N ILE A 126 -9.07 8.94 39.36
CA ILE A 126 -7.67 8.51 39.22
C ILE A 126 -6.97 9.05 37.96
N ILE A 127 -7.72 9.58 36.98
CA ILE A 127 -7.16 10.18 35.75
C ILE A 127 -6.09 11.23 36.07
N PRO A 128 -6.28 12.21 36.97
CA PRO A 128 -5.29 13.28 37.18
C PRO A 128 -3.94 12.72 37.62
N LEU A 129 -3.96 11.73 38.53
CA LEU A 129 -2.75 11.04 38.98
C LEU A 129 -2.12 10.25 37.83
N THR A 130 -2.93 9.52 37.05
CA THR A 130 -2.46 8.73 35.91
C THR A 130 -1.78 9.61 34.85
N MET A 131 -2.40 10.73 34.47
CA MET A 131 -1.85 11.69 33.50
C MET A 131 -0.55 12.32 33.98
N LYS A 132 -0.48 12.71 35.26
CA LYS A 132 0.74 13.26 35.87
C LYS A 132 1.89 12.25 35.81
N LEU A 133 1.63 11.00 36.16
CA LEU A 133 2.66 9.95 36.14
C LEU A 133 3.11 9.63 34.72
N GLN A 134 2.18 9.55 33.75
CA GLN A 134 2.54 9.32 32.34
C GLN A 134 3.45 10.42 31.77
N ALA A 135 3.27 11.68 32.19
CA ALA A 135 4.14 12.77 31.78
C ALA A 135 5.57 12.56 32.30
N ILE A 136 5.74 12.13 33.55
CA ILE A 136 7.04 11.85 34.17
C ILE A 136 7.71 10.64 33.50
N VAL A 137 6.95 9.54 33.31
CA VAL A 137 7.45 8.30 32.71
C VAL A 137 8.01 8.52 31.31
N LYS A 138 7.38 9.42 30.53
CA LYS A 138 7.81 9.75 29.16
C LYS A 138 9.24 10.29 29.09
N GLU A 139 9.74 10.91 30.15
CA GLU A 139 11.10 11.48 30.20
C GLU A 139 12.18 10.41 30.45
N THR A 140 11.81 9.22 30.91
CA THR A 140 12.77 8.16 31.29
C THR A 140 13.41 7.44 30.10
N GLY A 141 12.72 7.36 28.95
CA GLY A 141 13.17 6.59 27.78
C GLY A 141 13.09 5.06 27.92
N ASN A 142 12.72 4.55 29.10
CA ASN A 142 12.52 3.12 29.37
C ASN A 142 11.19 2.61 28.77
N ILE A 143 11.07 1.29 28.59
CA ILE A 143 9.91 0.62 27.97
C ILE A 143 9.27 -0.39 28.93
N GLY A 144 7.99 -0.72 28.72
CA GLY A 144 7.26 -1.69 29.57
C GLY A 144 7.17 -1.29 31.04
N ILE A 145 7.18 -2.28 31.94
CA ILE A 145 7.17 -2.06 33.39
C ILE A 145 8.40 -1.29 33.86
N HIS A 146 9.55 -1.45 33.19
CA HIS A 146 10.77 -0.72 33.54
C HIS A 146 10.61 0.80 33.49
N ALA A 147 9.70 1.29 32.64
CA ALA A 147 9.36 2.71 32.56
C ALA A 147 8.74 3.28 33.84
N VAL A 148 8.10 2.43 34.64
CA VAL A 148 7.38 2.81 35.85
C VAL A 148 7.97 2.24 37.14
N SER A 149 8.79 1.19 37.04
CA SER A 149 9.23 0.40 38.19
C SER A 149 10.01 1.21 39.21
N GLY A 150 10.92 2.09 38.79
CA GLY A 150 11.72 2.91 39.72
C GLY A 150 10.88 3.95 40.49
N LEU A 151 9.78 4.42 39.89
CA LEU A 151 8.95 5.49 40.45
C LEU A 151 7.76 4.96 41.26
N LEU A 152 7.21 3.81 40.86
CA LEU A 152 5.91 3.30 41.33
C LEU A 152 6.02 1.96 42.09
N ALA A 153 7.19 1.65 42.65
CA ALA A 153 7.43 0.38 43.34
C ALA A 153 6.77 0.24 44.71
N ASP A 154 6.28 1.33 45.32
CA ASP A 154 5.59 1.25 46.60
C ASP A 154 4.33 0.36 46.51
N PRO A 155 3.96 -0.34 47.60
CA PRO A 155 2.67 -1.04 47.68
C PRO A 155 1.53 -0.11 47.28
N ALA A 156 0.58 -0.61 46.49
CA ALA A 156 -0.44 0.23 45.86
C ALA A 156 -1.27 1.06 46.84
N PRO A 157 -1.72 0.54 48.01
CA PRO A 157 -2.43 1.34 49.00
C PRO A 157 -1.57 2.48 49.57
N GLU A 158 -0.29 2.21 49.87
CA GLU A 158 0.63 3.22 50.40
C GLU A 158 0.90 4.32 49.38
N PHE A 159 1.08 3.95 48.11
CA PHE A 159 1.39 4.90 47.04
C PHE A 159 0.25 5.89 46.81
N VAL A 160 -1.00 5.40 46.74
CA VAL A 160 -2.15 6.29 46.49
C VAL A 160 -2.41 7.24 47.65
N LEU A 161 -2.21 6.77 48.89
CA LEU A 161 -2.28 7.59 50.12
C LEU A 161 -1.25 8.72 50.09
N LYS A 162 0.01 8.42 49.76
CA LYS A 162 1.07 9.44 49.61
C LYS A 162 0.77 10.47 48.51
N ASN A 163 -0.04 10.11 47.52
CA ASN A 163 -0.38 10.94 46.37
C ASN A 163 -1.79 11.58 46.47
N GLY A 164 -2.38 11.63 47.67
CA GLY A 164 -3.59 12.39 47.95
C GLY A 164 -4.92 11.68 47.65
N LEU A 165 -4.90 10.38 47.36
CA LEU A 165 -6.08 9.54 47.23
C LEU A 165 -6.28 8.71 48.50
N GLN A 166 -7.51 8.64 49.01
CA GLN A 166 -7.83 7.87 50.23
C GLN A 166 -7.68 6.35 50.03
N SER A 167 -7.99 5.87 48.83
CA SER A 167 -7.87 4.47 48.44
C SER A 167 -7.90 4.36 46.91
N ILE A 168 -7.56 3.18 46.38
CA ILE A 168 -7.74 2.87 44.95
C ILE A 168 -9.26 2.85 44.68
N PRO A 169 -9.77 3.54 43.64
CA PRO A 169 -11.20 3.54 43.33
C PRO A 169 -11.72 2.11 43.11
N LYS A 170 -12.92 1.84 43.63
CA LYS A 170 -13.47 0.49 43.68
C LYS A 170 -13.55 -0.19 42.31
N SER A 171 -14.04 0.51 41.30
CA SER A 171 -14.14 -0.04 39.94
C SER A 171 -12.76 -0.38 39.34
N VAL A 172 -11.69 0.32 39.71
CA VAL A 172 -10.31 0.02 39.29
C VAL A 172 -9.81 -1.21 40.04
N ALA A 173 -9.94 -1.23 41.36
CA ALA A 173 -9.50 -2.35 42.19
C ALA A 173 -10.23 -3.66 41.84
N TYR A 174 -11.56 -3.60 41.68
CA TYR A 174 -12.36 -4.76 41.31
C TYR A 174 -12.03 -5.23 39.91
N GLY A 175 -11.90 -4.33 38.93
CA GLY A 175 -11.51 -4.70 37.57
C GLY A 175 -10.12 -5.35 37.53
N TYR A 176 -9.17 -4.83 38.30
CA TYR A 176 -7.82 -5.37 38.40
C TYR A 176 -7.82 -6.80 38.96
N THR A 177 -8.43 -6.99 40.14
CA THR A 177 -8.53 -8.30 40.80
C THR A 177 -9.40 -9.27 39.98
N ALA A 178 -10.45 -8.82 39.33
CA ALA A 178 -11.29 -9.68 38.48
C ALA A 178 -10.66 -10.03 37.12
N SER A 179 -9.57 -9.37 36.73
CA SER A 179 -8.84 -9.68 35.51
C SER A 179 -7.69 -10.67 35.74
N GLY A 180 -7.49 -11.13 36.97
CA GLY A 180 -6.48 -12.14 37.30
C GLY A 180 -5.13 -11.58 37.78
N TYR A 181 -5.00 -10.27 38.01
CA TYR A 181 -3.72 -9.65 38.39
C TYR A 181 -3.40 -9.69 39.89
N GLY A 182 -4.18 -10.46 40.66
CA GLY A 182 -4.10 -10.59 42.12
C GLY A 182 -4.77 -9.43 42.87
N PHE A 183 -4.62 -9.42 44.19
CA PHE A 183 -5.27 -8.42 45.04
C PHE A 183 -4.42 -7.14 45.09
N VAL A 184 -5.05 -5.98 44.88
CA VAL A 184 -4.35 -4.69 44.79
C VAL A 184 -3.51 -4.36 46.03
N GLU A 185 -3.88 -4.86 47.21
CA GLU A 185 -3.14 -4.66 48.46
C GLU A 185 -1.77 -5.36 48.50
N ASP A 186 -1.59 -6.43 47.72
CA ASP A 186 -0.33 -7.16 47.65
C ASP A 186 0.61 -6.62 46.55
N MET A 187 0.11 -5.73 45.70
CA MET A 187 0.76 -5.35 44.44
C MET A 187 1.48 -4.02 44.55
N PRO A 188 2.66 -3.87 43.92
CA PRO A 188 3.23 -2.56 43.61
C PRO A 188 2.25 -1.69 42.82
N TYR A 189 2.24 -0.38 43.07
CA TYR A 189 1.40 0.55 42.32
C TYR A 189 1.71 0.57 40.83
N ALA A 190 2.95 0.27 40.43
CA ALA A 190 3.36 0.15 39.03
C ALA A 190 2.39 -0.68 38.19
N TYR A 191 1.99 -1.86 38.68
CA TYR A 191 1.06 -2.74 37.97
C TYR A 191 -0.37 -2.19 37.94
N VAL A 192 -0.83 -1.61 39.04
CA VAL A 192 -2.15 -0.96 39.12
C VAL A 192 -2.22 0.25 38.19
N HIS A 193 -1.12 1.00 38.05
CA HIS A 193 -1.01 2.12 37.12
C HIS A 193 -1.11 1.65 35.66
N GLU A 194 -0.39 0.60 35.29
CA GLU A 194 -0.44 0.02 33.93
C GLU A 194 -1.84 -0.49 33.56
N PHE A 195 -2.55 -1.08 34.52
CA PHE A 195 -3.97 -1.42 34.34
C PHE A 195 -4.87 -0.19 34.23
N ALA A 196 -4.73 0.79 35.14
CA ALA A 196 -5.59 1.96 35.18
C ALA A 196 -5.42 2.85 33.93
N ARG A 197 -4.20 2.98 33.41
CA ARG A 197 -3.92 3.79 32.22
C ARG A 197 -4.46 3.20 30.92
N THR A 198 -4.64 1.87 30.88
CA THR A 198 -5.17 1.14 29.72
C THR A 198 -6.69 1.00 29.77
N SER A 199 -7.35 1.48 30.81
CA SER A 199 -8.71 1.07 31.19
C SER A 199 -9.90 1.96 30.72
N MET A 200 -11.09 1.48 31.09
CA MET A 200 -12.45 1.55 30.50
C MET A 200 -13.15 2.92 30.30
N LEU A 201 -12.46 4.06 30.33
CA LEU A 201 -13.12 5.34 29.98
C LEU A 201 -13.39 5.49 28.47
N GLY A 202 -12.89 4.55 27.66
CA GLY A 202 -13.12 4.46 26.21
C GLY A 202 -14.11 3.38 25.79
N LYS A 203 -14.29 3.21 24.48
CA LYS A 203 -15.11 2.11 23.93
C LYS A 203 -14.42 0.77 24.17
N ILE A 204 -15.09 -0.14 24.88
CA ILE A 204 -14.67 -1.53 25.03
C ILE A 204 -15.18 -2.32 23.82
N ARG A 205 -14.29 -3.11 23.23
CA ARG A 205 -14.57 -3.94 22.06
C ARG A 205 -14.09 -5.36 22.30
N ARG A 206 -14.63 -6.32 21.55
CA ARG A 206 -14.06 -7.66 21.41
C ARG A 206 -13.92 -8.04 19.94
N VAL A 207 -13.03 -8.99 19.65
CA VAL A 207 -12.82 -9.49 18.29
C VAL A 207 -13.99 -10.39 17.89
N LYS A 208 -14.66 -10.05 16.79
CA LYS A 208 -15.75 -10.84 16.24
C LYS A 208 -15.18 -12.17 15.70
N GLY A 209 -15.77 -13.28 16.12
CA GLY A 209 -15.24 -14.62 15.81
C GLY A 209 -14.22 -15.14 16.83
N GLY A 210 -14.05 -14.45 17.97
CA GLY A 210 -13.15 -14.84 19.05
C GLY A 210 -11.75 -14.25 18.91
N TYR A 211 -11.11 -13.97 20.04
CA TYR A 211 -9.79 -13.34 20.09
C TYR A 211 -8.67 -14.20 19.48
N THR A 212 -8.77 -15.54 19.54
CA THR A 212 -7.80 -16.43 18.86
C THR A 212 -7.72 -16.14 17.35
N SER A 213 -8.84 -15.77 16.74
CA SER A 213 -8.92 -15.55 15.29
C SER A 213 -8.02 -14.42 14.79
N LEU A 214 -7.79 -13.38 15.59
CA LEU A 214 -6.85 -12.29 15.25
C LEU A 214 -5.44 -12.85 15.08
N TRP A 215 -5.00 -13.68 16.01
CA TRP A 215 -3.64 -14.21 16.06
C TRP A 215 -3.41 -15.29 15.01
N GLU A 216 -4.40 -16.15 14.74
CA GLU A 216 -4.36 -17.09 13.61
C GLU A 216 -4.27 -16.35 12.27
N LYS A 217 -5.02 -15.25 12.10
CA LYS A 217 -4.91 -14.41 10.91
C LYS A 217 -3.53 -13.79 10.79
N LEU A 218 -2.95 -13.28 11.88
CA LEU A 218 -1.59 -12.75 11.87
C LEU A 218 -0.57 -13.82 11.45
N LYS A 219 -0.66 -15.02 12.06
CA LYS A 219 0.16 -16.19 11.71
C LYS A 219 0.06 -16.54 10.23
N MET A 220 -1.14 -16.66 9.67
CA MET A 220 -1.34 -17.05 8.27
C MET A 220 -0.66 -16.08 7.28
N ARG A 221 -0.45 -14.85 7.70
CA ARG A 221 -0.15 -13.75 6.79
C ARG A 221 1.22 -13.10 7.01
N MET A 222 1.89 -13.39 8.12
CA MET A 222 3.29 -12.99 8.32
C MET A 222 4.24 -14.00 7.67
N PRO A 223 5.42 -13.56 7.17
CA PRO A 223 6.37 -14.42 6.46
C PRO A 223 7.29 -15.20 7.41
N ALA A 224 7.03 -15.19 8.72
CA ALA A 224 7.75 -16.00 9.69
C ALA A 224 7.14 -17.41 9.72
N GLU A 225 7.97 -18.44 9.83
CA GLU A 225 7.50 -19.81 9.96
C GLU A 225 6.95 -20.05 11.36
N VAL A 226 5.72 -20.56 11.47
CA VAL A 226 5.09 -20.84 12.77
C VAL A 226 4.79 -22.33 12.88
N PHE A 227 5.53 -23.00 13.74
CA PHE A 227 5.41 -24.43 14.02
C PHE A 227 4.45 -24.63 15.20
N CYS A 228 3.18 -24.93 14.90
CA CYS A 228 2.21 -25.36 15.90
C CYS A 228 2.42 -26.84 16.28
N SER A 229 1.80 -27.29 17.37
CA SER A 229 1.95 -28.64 17.92
C SER A 229 3.41 -29.03 18.18
N THR A 230 4.30 -28.04 18.35
CA THR A 230 5.75 -28.22 18.43
C THR A 230 6.23 -27.82 19.82
N GLN A 231 6.49 -28.82 20.65
CA GLN A 231 6.95 -28.63 22.02
C GLN A 231 8.48 -28.53 22.05
N VAL A 232 9.00 -27.47 22.67
CA VAL A 232 10.42 -27.41 23.03
C VAL A 232 10.69 -28.37 24.18
N VAL A 233 11.69 -29.24 24.03
CA VAL A 233 12.09 -30.25 25.02
C VAL A 233 13.45 -29.96 25.66
N GLY A 234 14.29 -29.16 25.02
CA GLY A 234 15.56 -28.73 25.56
C GLY A 234 16.17 -27.58 24.74
N ILE A 235 16.93 -26.70 25.39
CA ILE A 235 17.65 -25.62 24.74
C ILE A 235 19.09 -25.58 25.25
N GLU A 236 20.04 -25.56 24.32
CA GLU A 236 21.45 -25.34 24.57
C GLU A 236 21.84 -24.01 23.90
N ARG A 237 22.47 -23.09 24.64
CA ARG A 237 22.80 -21.76 24.15
C ARG A 237 24.13 -21.26 24.70
N ASP A 238 24.88 -20.55 23.87
CA ASP A 238 26.10 -19.85 24.24
C ASP A 238 26.21 -18.50 23.49
N SER A 239 27.37 -17.86 23.53
CA SER A 239 27.60 -16.57 22.85
C SER A 239 27.64 -16.66 21.33
N ASN A 240 27.72 -17.88 20.76
CA ASN A 240 27.92 -18.12 19.34
C ASN A 240 26.71 -18.78 18.66
N SER A 241 25.98 -19.64 19.38
CA SER A 241 24.89 -20.43 18.80
C SER A 241 23.79 -20.78 19.81
N VAL A 242 22.60 -21.08 19.29
CA VAL A 242 21.46 -21.64 20.02
C VAL A 242 20.99 -22.91 19.33
N ARG A 243 20.87 -24.01 20.07
CA ARG A 243 20.30 -25.28 19.63
C ARG A 243 19.03 -25.57 20.41
N VAL A 244 17.94 -25.84 19.70
CA VAL A 244 16.61 -26.06 20.28
C VAL A 244 16.13 -27.45 19.90
N GLY A 245 16.04 -28.34 20.89
CA GLY A 245 15.38 -29.64 20.75
C GLY A 245 13.88 -29.46 20.73
N ILE A 246 13.22 -29.97 19.70
CA ILE A 246 11.78 -29.89 19.50
C ILE A 246 11.17 -31.28 19.37
N LYS A 247 9.93 -31.40 19.83
CA LYS A 247 9.10 -32.59 19.73
C LYS A 247 7.75 -32.24 19.14
N ASN A 248 7.41 -32.83 18.02
CA ASN A 248 6.07 -32.71 17.47
C ASN A 248 5.10 -33.55 18.33
N ARG A 249 4.05 -32.93 18.86
CA ARG A 249 3.09 -33.59 19.77
C ARG A 249 2.16 -34.57 19.07
N GLU A 250 1.95 -34.40 17.78
CA GLU A 250 1.08 -35.26 16.99
C GLU A 250 1.85 -36.49 16.48
N THR A 251 3.03 -36.29 15.91
CA THR A 251 3.84 -37.38 15.35
C THR A 251 4.78 -38.04 16.36
N GLN A 252 5.02 -37.40 17.51
CA GLN A 252 6.02 -37.77 18.51
C GLN A 252 7.47 -37.74 18.01
N GLU A 253 7.72 -37.20 16.81
CA GLU A 253 9.04 -37.04 16.23
C GLU A 253 9.85 -35.97 16.98
N GLU A 254 11.11 -36.28 17.26
CA GLU A 254 12.05 -35.38 17.95
C GLU A 254 13.18 -34.99 17.00
N THR A 255 13.42 -33.68 16.88
CA THR A 255 14.47 -33.10 16.04
C THR A 255 15.15 -31.95 16.77
N THR A 256 16.29 -31.49 16.27
CA THR A 256 17.00 -30.33 16.82
C THR A 256 17.18 -29.29 15.72
N MET A 257 16.87 -28.04 16.06
CA MET A 257 17.02 -26.88 15.18
C MET A 257 18.14 -25.98 15.71
N GLU A 258 18.85 -25.31 14.80
CA GLU A 258 19.92 -24.37 15.14
C GLU A 258 19.58 -22.94 14.75
N PHE A 259 19.88 -22.01 15.64
CA PHE A 259 19.61 -20.59 15.51
C PHE A 259 20.80 -19.77 16.01
N ASP A 260 20.82 -18.49 15.63
CA ASP A 260 21.83 -17.54 16.08
C ASP A 260 21.33 -16.79 17.33
N LYS A 261 20.01 -16.58 17.41
CA LYS A 261 19.35 -15.84 18.50
C LYS A 261 18.06 -16.51 18.95
N ILE A 262 17.68 -16.30 20.20
CA ILE A 262 16.43 -16.80 20.77
C ILE A 262 15.66 -15.74 21.54
N ILE A 263 14.36 -15.69 21.34
CA ILE A 263 13.42 -14.83 22.05
C ILE A 263 12.42 -15.71 22.81
N PHE A 264 12.41 -15.62 24.13
CA PHE A 264 11.43 -16.30 24.97
C PHE A 264 10.18 -15.46 25.13
N SER A 265 9.02 -16.03 24.83
CA SER A 265 7.71 -15.44 25.09
C SER A 265 7.01 -16.10 26.27
N GLY A 266 6.40 -15.28 27.12
CA GLY A 266 5.52 -15.71 28.21
C GLY A 266 6.27 -16.35 29.37
N ALA A 267 5.63 -17.30 30.06
CA ALA A 267 6.17 -17.92 31.27
C ALA A 267 7.18 -19.07 31.02
N THR A 268 7.52 -19.36 29.76
CA THR A 268 8.46 -20.44 29.38
C THR A 268 9.78 -20.43 30.16
N PRO A 269 10.49 -19.29 30.33
CA PRO A 269 11.76 -19.27 31.05
C PRO A 269 11.60 -19.29 32.58
N LEU A 270 10.38 -19.16 33.09
CA LEU A 270 10.07 -19.11 34.52
C LEU A 270 9.73 -20.49 35.10
N VAL A 271 9.47 -21.46 34.22
CA VAL A 271 9.18 -22.86 34.58
C VAL A 271 10.35 -23.40 35.42
N GLY A 272 10.05 -23.88 36.63
CA GLY A 272 11.05 -24.43 37.56
C GLY A 272 11.69 -23.41 38.52
N ALA A 273 11.57 -22.10 38.26
CA ALA A 273 12.17 -21.04 39.08
C ALA A 273 11.13 -20.18 39.83
N SER A 274 9.94 -19.96 39.24
CA SER A 274 8.92 -19.09 39.84
C SER A 274 8.13 -19.74 40.97
N LYS A 275 7.61 -18.90 41.87
CA LYS A 275 6.71 -19.31 42.97
C LYS A 275 5.25 -19.07 42.60
N VAL A 276 4.35 -19.90 43.12
CA VAL A 276 2.90 -19.63 42.97
C VAL A 276 2.45 -18.59 43.99
N TYR A 277 1.71 -17.59 43.52
CA TYR A 277 1.19 -16.50 44.35
C TYR A 277 0.28 -17.03 45.47
N ARG A 278 0.52 -16.57 46.71
CA ARG A 278 -0.16 -17.03 47.94
C ARG A 278 -0.13 -18.56 48.14
N SER A 279 0.86 -19.25 47.60
CA SER A 279 1.25 -20.60 47.98
C SER A 279 2.21 -20.58 49.17
N SER A 280 2.15 -21.62 49.99
CA SER A 280 2.96 -21.81 51.18
C SER A 280 4.32 -22.44 50.89
N ASN A 281 4.46 -23.28 49.85
CA ASN A 281 5.69 -24.05 49.58
C ASN A 281 5.90 -24.50 48.12
N SER A 282 5.04 -24.15 47.15
CA SER A 282 5.21 -24.65 45.77
C SER A 282 6.15 -23.75 44.95
N THR A 283 7.38 -24.23 44.78
CA THR A 283 8.10 -23.98 43.53
C THR A 283 7.45 -24.84 42.45
N ASP A 284 7.32 -24.29 41.25
CA ASP A 284 6.88 -25.05 40.09
C ASP A 284 7.82 -26.26 39.88
N LEU A 285 7.30 -27.49 40.02
CA LEU A 285 8.10 -28.73 40.01
C LEU A 285 8.53 -29.17 38.60
N ARG A 286 8.19 -28.39 37.57
CA ARG A 286 8.54 -28.70 36.18
C ARG A 286 10.04 -28.44 35.94
N PRO A 287 10.76 -29.34 35.26
CA PRO A 287 12.19 -29.17 34.99
C PRO A 287 12.44 -28.00 34.04
N ASN A 288 13.52 -27.26 34.29
CA ASN A 288 13.96 -26.19 33.41
C ASN A 288 14.26 -26.74 32.00
N LEU A 289 13.83 -26.02 30.97
CA LEU A 289 14.11 -26.40 29.57
C LEU A 289 15.58 -26.13 29.17
N PHE A 290 16.33 -25.40 29.99
CA PHE A 290 17.71 -25.02 29.76
C PHE A 290 18.42 -24.65 31.07
N ALA A 291 19.75 -24.64 31.03
CA ALA A 291 20.56 -24.12 32.13
C ALA A 291 20.40 -22.59 32.21
N LEU A 292 19.97 -22.12 33.39
CA LEU A 292 19.91 -20.69 33.70
C LEU A 292 21.33 -20.19 33.98
N ASN A 293 21.62 -18.95 33.59
CA ASN A 293 22.83 -18.28 34.07
C ASN A 293 22.59 -17.63 35.45
N GLU A 294 23.67 -17.21 36.11
CA GLU A 294 23.61 -16.65 37.47
C GLU A 294 22.60 -15.50 37.63
N VAL A 295 22.49 -14.63 36.64
CA VAL A 295 21.56 -13.49 36.69
C VAL A 295 20.11 -13.95 36.50
N GLU A 296 19.88 -14.91 35.60
CA GLU A 296 18.55 -15.50 35.39
C GLU A 296 18.08 -16.28 36.62
N GLU A 297 18.95 -17.06 37.27
CA GLU A 297 18.61 -17.74 38.52
C GLU A 297 18.23 -16.74 39.62
N GLU A 298 19.02 -15.69 39.77
CA GLU A 298 18.80 -14.69 40.82
C GLU A 298 17.52 -13.87 40.59
N LEU A 299 17.21 -13.53 39.34
CA LEU A 299 16.01 -12.77 39.02
C LEU A 299 14.76 -13.67 38.97
N PHE A 300 14.78 -14.76 38.21
CA PHE A 300 13.57 -15.58 38.00
C PHE A 300 13.09 -16.29 39.28
N CYS A 301 13.96 -16.53 40.26
CA CYS A 301 13.54 -17.06 41.57
C CYS A 301 12.69 -16.07 42.41
N LYS A 302 12.73 -14.77 42.08
CA LYS A 302 11.92 -13.71 42.71
C LYS A 302 10.54 -13.57 42.06
N VAL A 303 10.35 -14.15 40.87
CA VAL A 303 9.11 -14.04 40.10
C VAL A 303 8.02 -14.93 40.69
N ARG A 304 6.80 -14.39 40.74
CA ARG A 304 5.58 -15.06 41.15
C ARG A 304 4.62 -15.16 39.98
N THR A 305 3.94 -16.28 39.84
CA THR A 305 2.85 -16.47 38.88
C THR A 305 1.55 -16.80 39.62
N ILE A 306 0.42 -16.45 39.03
CA ILE A 306 -0.91 -16.67 39.59
C ILE A 306 -1.57 -17.82 38.85
N ASP A 307 -2.06 -18.83 39.58
CA ASP A 307 -2.96 -19.80 38.98
C ASP A 307 -4.35 -19.18 38.82
N TYR A 308 -4.72 -18.91 37.58
CA TYR A 308 -6.00 -18.29 37.27
C TYR A 308 -6.89 -19.26 36.50
N TYR A 309 -8.07 -19.55 37.04
CA TYR A 309 -8.97 -20.56 36.49
C TYR A 309 -10.13 -19.90 35.76
N THR A 310 -10.37 -20.32 34.52
CA THR A 310 -11.62 -20.04 33.81
C THR A 310 -12.49 -21.29 33.83
N THR A 311 -13.67 -21.22 34.45
CA THR A 311 -14.64 -22.32 34.52
C THR A 311 -15.85 -21.98 33.68
N VAL A 312 -16.17 -22.81 32.68
CA VAL A 312 -17.35 -22.67 31.85
C VAL A 312 -18.43 -23.63 32.33
N ALA A 313 -19.59 -23.11 32.71
CA ALA A 313 -20.66 -23.90 33.28
C ALA A 313 -22.01 -23.59 32.62
N LYS A 314 -22.83 -24.63 32.47
CA LYS A 314 -24.23 -24.52 32.09
C LYS A 314 -25.09 -24.37 33.36
N ILE A 315 -25.87 -23.30 33.45
CA ILE A 315 -26.57 -22.91 34.68
C ILE A 315 -28.04 -22.68 34.44
N LYS A 316 -28.86 -23.31 35.27
CA LYS A 316 -30.30 -23.10 35.34
C LYS A 316 -30.67 -22.19 36.51
N GLY A 317 -31.46 -21.15 36.29
CA GLY A 317 -31.96 -20.22 37.32
C GLY A 317 -31.33 -18.83 37.33
N LEU A 318 -30.31 -18.56 36.50
CA LEU A 318 -29.68 -17.23 36.32
C LEU A 318 -30.00 -16.57 34.97
N GLU A 319 -30.97 -17.09 34.21
CA GLU A 319 -31.30 -16.64 32.85
C GLU A 319 -31.79 -15.19 32.82
N HIS A 320 -32.36 -14.72 33.93
CA HIS A 320 -32.85 -13.36 34.12
C HIS A 320 -31.73 -12.31 34.14
N LEU A 321 -30.47 -12.69 34.37
CA LEU A 321 -29.35 -11.76 34.33
C LEU A 321 -29.12 -11.27 32.90
N PRO A 322 -28.95 -9.94 32.68
CA PRO A 322 -28.56 -9.42 31.38
C PRO A 322 -27.14 -9.86 30.98
N VAL A 323 -26.81 -9.71 29.70
CA VAL A 323 -25.43 -9.87 29.22
C VAL A 323 -24.52 -8.86 29.93
N GLY A 324 -23.39 -9.34 30.45
CA GLY A 324 -22.48 -8.49 31.22
C GLY A 324 -21.46 -9.24 32.06
N PHE A 325 -20.58 -8.45 32.67
CA PHE A 325 -19.60 -8.86 33.67
C PHE A 325 -20.11 -8.50 35.07
N TYR A 326 -19.97 -9.46 35.97
CA TYR A 326 -20.43 -9.38 37.34
C TYR A 326 -19.27 -9.69 38.27
N TYR A 327 -18.91 -8.74 39.12
CA TYR A 327 -17.86 -8.91 40.13
C TYR A 327 -18.47 -9.39 41.44
N CYS A 328 -17.92 -10.47 41.98
CA CYS A 328 -18.40 -11.05 43.22
C CYS A 328 -17.84 -10.25 44.40
N LYS A 329 -18.61 -9.28 44.89
CA LYS A 329 -18.14 -8.23 45.83
C LYS A 329 -17.30 -8.77 46.99
N ARG A 330 -17.78 -9.81 47.67
CA ARG A 330 -17.07 -10.41 48.81
C ARG A 330 -15.70 -10.95 48.41
N TYR A 331 -15.63 -11.68 47.30
CA TYR A 331 -14.43 -12.43 46.91
C TYR A 331 -13.39 -11.56 46.20
N VAL A 332 -13.82 -10.49 45.57
CA VAL A 332 -12.91 -9.50 44.97
C VAL A 332 -12.26 -8.58 46.02
N GLU A 333 -12.89 -8.42 47.20
CA GLU A 333 -12.39 -7.60 48.32
C GLU A 333 -11.57 -8.37 49.36
N ASP A 334 -11.74 -9.68 49.48
CA ASP A 334 -11.17 -10.48 50.57
C ASP A 334 -10.19 -11.55 50.05
N PRO A 335 -8.87 -11.32 50.16
CA PRO A 335 -7.86 -12.27 49.71
C PRO A 335 -7.86 -13.62 50.42
N THR A 336 -8.54 -13.75 51.57
CA THR A 336 -8.66 -15.03 52.29
C THR A 336 -9.61 -16.00 51.58
N THR A 337 -10.37 -15.53 50.59
CA THR A 337 -11.39 -16.30 49.86
C THR A 337 -10.89 -16.93 48.56
N ILE A 338 -9.56 -17.09 48.41
CA ILE A 338 -8.93 -17.75 47.26
C ILE A 338 -9.61 -19.10 46.95
N GLY A 339 -9.90 -19.34 45.66
CA GLY A 339 -10.70 -20.48 45.18
C GLY A 339 -12.13 -20.13 44.81
N HIS A 340 -12.75 -19.15 45.46
CA HIS A 340 -14.07 -18.66 45.09
C HIS A 340 -14.04 -17.81 43.81
N PRO A 341 -15.14 -17.72 43.06
CA PRO A 341 -15.19 -16.90 41.84
C PRO A 341 -15.13 -15.42 42.18
N VAL A 342 -14.10 -14.70 41.72
CA VAL A 342 -13.98 -13.25 41.86
C VAL A 342 -14.83 -12.50 40.83
N ALA A 343 -15.12 -13.15 39.70
CA ALA A 343 -15.98 -12.62 38.66
C ALA A 343 -16.75 -13.73 37.94
N MET A 344 -17.86 -13.34 37.33
CA MET A 344 -18.60 -14.16 36.38
C MET A 344 -19.08 -13.33 35.19
N GLN A 345 -19.31 -13.97 34.05
CA GLN A 345 -19.82 -13.32 32.86
C GLN A 345 -20.92 -14.14 32.20
N LYS A 346 -21.97 -13.43 31.77
CA LYS A 346 -22.94 -13.93 30.80
C LYS A 346 -22.64 -13.29 29.45
N PHE A 347 -22.17 -14.08 28.50
CA PHE A 347 -21.76 -13.60 27.16
C PHE A 347 -22.95 -13.31 26.23
N TYR A 348 -23.94 -14.21 26.22
CA TYR A 348 -25.03 -14.19 25.26
C TYR A 348 -26.37 -14.28 25.98
N GLN A 349 -27.33 -13.47 25.55
CA GLN A 349 -28.63 -13.35 26.22
C GLN A 349 -29.46 -14.63 26.08
N ASP A 350 -29.29 -15.32 24.95
CA ASP A 350 -30.03 -16.51 24.52
C ASP A 350 -29.38 -17.83 24.96
N THR A 351 -28.38 -17.78 25.85
CA THR A 351 -27.69 -18.97 26.37
C THR A 351 -27.74 -19.05 27.89
N ASP A 352 -27.63 -20.26 28.40
CA ASP A 352 -27.48 -20.59 29.83
C ASP A 352 -26.02 -20.92 30.20
N ILE A 353 -25.07 -20.48 29.36
CA ILE A 353 -23.63 -20.65 29.56
C ILE A 353 -23.03 -19.45 30.26
N PHE A 354 -22.30 -19.71 31.33
CA PHE A 354 -21.63 -18.71 32.15
C PHE A 354 -20.15 -19.05 32.30
N LEU A 355 -19.32 -18.00 32.33
CA LEU A 355 -17.90 -18.11 32.64
C LEU A 355 -17.67 -17.58 34.06
N PHE A 356 -16.81 -18.27 34.81
CA PHE A 356 -16.38 -17.87 36.15
C PHE A 356 -14.87 -17.81 36.19
N TRP A 357 -14.34 -16.82 36.90
CA TRP A 357 -12.91 -16.72 37.17
C TRP A 357 -12.58 -16.81 38.64
N SER A 358 -11.57 -17.61 38.95
CA SER A 358 -11.14 -17.90 40.32
C SER A 358 -9.62 -17.96 40.40
N TYR A 359 -9.09 -17.52 41.53
CA TYR A 359 -7.69 -17.73 41.88
C TYR A 359 -7.47 -19.12 42.49
N GLY A 360 -6.34 -19.75 42.19
CA GLY A 360 -5.82 -20.90 42.92
C GLY A 360 -4.43 -20.62 43.49
N ASN A 361 -3.89 -21.58 44.22
CA ASN A 361 -2.58 -21.47 44.86
C ASN A 361 -1.71 -22.72 44.68
N SER A 362 -2.07 -23.62 43.76
CA SER A 362 -1.45 -24.94 43.51
C SER A 362 -1.33 -25.91 44.70
N ASP A 363 -1.48 -25.45 45.95
CA ASP A 363 -1.34 -26.26 47.16
C ASP A 363 -2.64 -27.02 47.45
N ASN A 364 -3.62 -26.33 48.02
CA ASN A 364 -4.92 -26.90 48.41
C ASN A 364 -6.08 -26.38 47.54
N ILE A 365 -5.88 -25.28 46.81
CA ILE A 365 -6.87 -24.72 45.89
C ILE A 365 -6.48 -25.07 44.46
N ASN A 366 -6.82 -26.30 44.08
CA ASN A 366 -6.58 -26.85 42.76
C ASN A 366 -7.86 -26.87 41.90
N LYS A 367 -7.75 -27.42 40.68
CA LYS A 367 -8.83 -27.57 39.70
C LYS A 367 -10.16 -28.09 40.29
N ALA A 368 -10.11 -29.12 41.14
CA ALA A 368 -11.30 -29.74 41.73
C ALA A 368 -11.93 -28.86 42.81
N ALA A 369 -11.11 -28.21 43.65
CA ALA A 369 -11.56 -27.27 44.67
C ALA A 369 -12.27 -26.07 44.04
N VAL A 370 -11.67 -25.44 43.02
CA VAL A 370 -12.26 -24.31 42.29
C VAL A 370 -13.62 -24.68 41.69
N SER A 371 -13.71 -25.84 41.03
CA SER A 371 -14.98 -26.30 40.45
C SER A 371 -16.09 -26.48 41.50
N SER A 372 -15.72 -26.98 42.68
CA SER A 372 -16.64 -27.16 43.82
C SER A 372 -17.14 -25.81 44.34
N PHE A 373 -16.25 -24.83 44.49
CA PHE A 373 -16.63 -23.48 44.93
C PHE A 373 -17.53 -22.77 43.94
N VAL A 374 -17.32 -22.93 42.63
CA VAL A 374 -18.23 -22.38 41.61
C VAL A 374 -19.63 -22.99 41.77
N CYS A 375 -19.73 -24.32 41.93
CA CYS A 375 -21.03 -24.98 42.12
C CYS A 375 -21.75 -24.53 43.39
N GLU A 376 -21.01 -24.39 44.49
CA GLU A 376 -21.52 -23.87 45.77
C GLU A 376 -22.05 -22.44 45.61
N ASN A 377 -21.31 -21.58 44.92
CA ASN A 377 -21.68 -20.19 44.70
C ASN A 377 -22.96 -20.05 43.87
N VAL A 378 -23.06 -20.80 42.78
CA VAL A 378 -24.27 -20.83 41.95
C VAL A 378 -25.48 -21.30 42.76
N LYS A 379 -25.30 -22.30 43.63
CA LYS A 379 -26.34 -22.76 44.55
C LYS A 379 -26.77 -21.68 45.54
N ASN A 380 -25.82 -20.95 46.12
CA ASN A 380 -26.09 -19.86 47.06
C ASN A 380 -26.81 -18.67 46.39
N MET A 381 -26.62 -18.48 45.08
CA MET A 381 -27.38 -17.52 44.26
C MET A 381 -28.81 -17.99 43.93
N GLY A 382 -29.22 -19.19 44.37
CA GLY A 382 -30.55 -19.76 44.10
C GLY A 382 -30.67 -20.47 42.75
N ALA A 383 -29.55 -20.85 42.14
CA ALA A 383 -29.50 -21.50 40.84
C ALA A 383 -28.84 -22.90 40.92
N GLN A 384 -28.78 -23.61 39.80
CA GLN A 384 -28.18 -24.94 39.71
C GLN A 384 -27.21 -25.04 38.54
N VAL A 385 -26.01 -25.54 38.79
CA VAL A 385 -25.09 -25.97 37.73
C VAL A 385 -25.59 -27.31 37.17
N GLU A 386 -25.97 -27.32 35.88
CA GLU A 386 -26.34 -28.57 35.19
C GLU A 386 -25.09 -29.37 34.84
N SER A 387 -24.05 -28.69 34.35
CA SER A 387 -22.77 -29.30 33.99
C SER A 387 -21.65 -28.27 33.94
N VAL A 388 -20.45 -28.63 34.38
CA VAL A 388 -19.21 -27.92 34.05
C VAL A 388 -18.74 -28.42 32.69
N ILE A 389 -18.71 -27.55 31.70
CA ILE A 389 -18.40 -27.89 30.29
C ILE A 389 -16.89 -28.07 30.12
N LEU A 390 -16.12 -27.08 30.59
CA LEU A 390 -14.67 -27.13 30.60
C LEU A 390 -14.10 -26.20 31.67
N GLN A 391 -12.83 -26.42 31.98
CA GLN A 391 -12.09 -25.53 32.86
C GLN A 391 -10.63 -25.43 32.37
N ARG A 392 -10.12 -24.19 32.33
CA ARG A 392 -8.73 -23.86 32.01
C ARG A 392 -8.04 -23.33 33.26
N CYS A 393 -6.76 -23.67 33.41
CA CYS A 393 -5.87 -23.09 34.41
C CYS A 393 -4.73 -22.38 33.67
N TRP A 394 -4.56 -21.10 33.94
CA TRP A 394 -3.53 -20.25 33.36
C TRP A 394 -2.43 -20.04 34.38
N THR A 395 -1.16 -20.25 33.99
CA THR A 395 -0.02 -19.68 34.70
C THR A 395 0.04 -18.20 34.31
N TYR A 396 -0.65 -17.36 35.08
CA TYR A 396 -1.02 -16.00 34.72
C TYR A 396 -0.17 -14.95 35.46
N PHE A 397 -0.11 -13.74 34.90
CA PHE A 397 0.49 -12.55 35.50
C PHE A 397 1.80 -12.78 36.26
N PRO A 398 2.91 -13.06 35.56
CA PRO A 398 4.23 -13.10 36.16
C PRO A 398 4.61 -11.72 36.70
N HIS A 399 4.90 -11.63 38.00
CA HIS A 399 5.18 -10.37 38.68
C HIS A 399 6.18 -10.57 39.83
N ILE A 400 6.65 -9.47 40.39
CA ILE A 400 7.54 -9.44 41.56
C ILE A 400 6.94 -8.59 42.68
N THR A 401 7.51 -8.69 43.89
CA THR A 401 7.06 -7.89 45.03
C THR A 401 7.53 -6.43 44.92
N ALA A 402 6.92 -5.55 45.73
CA ALA A 402 7.34 -4.16 45.88
C ALA A 402 8.82 -4.05 46.32
N GLN A 403 9.26 -4.94 47.20
CA GLN A 403 10.64 -4.95 47.69
C GLN A 403 11.63 -5.33 46.58
N ASP A 404 11.31 -6.38 45.81
CA ASP A 404 12.16 -6.81 44.70
C ASP A 404 12.21 -5.75 43.61
N MET A 405 11.09 -5.09 43.31
CA MET A 405 11.03 -3.99 42.35
C MET A 405 11.91 -2.81 42.78
N LYS A 406 11.88 -2.43 44.07
CA LYS A 406 12.76 -1.38 44.64
C LYS A 406 14.24 -1.76 44.61
N SER A 407 14.56 -3.04 44.60
CA SER A 407 15.95 -3.52 44.55
C SER A 407 16.60 -3.44 43.16
N GLY A 408 15.93 -2.82 42.18
CA GLY A 408 16.46 -2.64 40.82
C GLY A 408 16.25 -3.86 39.92
N PHE A 409 15.25 -4.70 40.19
CA PHE A 409 14.98 -5.91 39.40
C PHE A 409 14.89 -5.63 37.89
N TYR A 410 14.12 -4.61 37.51
CA TYR A 410 13.89 -4.30 36.10
C TYR A 410 15.09 -3.62 35.43
N ASP A 411 15.89 -2.86 36.18
CA ASP A 411 17.16 -2.31 35.67
C ASP A 411 18.08 -3.45 35.26
N ARG A 412 18.27 -4.44 36.15
CA ARG A 412 19.11 -5.61 35.86
C ARG A 412 18.53 -6.50 34.76
N LEU A 413 17.21 -6.67 34.72
CA LEU A 413 16.56 -7.43 33.65
C LEU A 413 16.83 -6.78 32.27
N GLU A 414 16.69 -5.46 32.16
CA GLU A 414 16.84 -4.75 30.88
C GLU A 414 18.30 -4.52 30.48
N GLU A 415 19.18 -4.29 31.44
CA GLU A 415 20.60 -3.96 31.18
C GLU A 415 21.50 -5.19 31.14
N GLU A 416 21.25 -6.21 31.97
CA GLU A 416 22.12 -7.38 32.08
C GLU A 416 21.62 -8.62 31.32
N LEU A 417 20.29 -8.78 31.13
CA LEU A 417 19.75 -9.99 30.48
C LEU A 417 19.45 -9.82 28.98
N GLN A 418 18.90 -8.69 28.54
CA GLN A 418 18.48 -8.53 27.15
C GLN A 418 19.67 -8.58 26.17
N GLY A 419 19.81 -9.69 25.47
CA GLY A 419 20.90 -9.99 24.53
C GLY A 419 22.04 -10.83 25.09
N ARG A 420 22.04 -11.12 26.41
CA ARG A 420 23.04 -12.00 27.03
C ARG A 420 22.92 -13.41 26.46
N GLN A 421 24.04 -14.00 26.04
CA GLN A 421 24.07 -15.32 25.38
C GLN A 421 23.06 -15.41 24.22
N ASN A 422 22.96 -14.34 23.41
CA ASN A 422 22.01 -14.20 22.30
C ASN A 422 20.53 -14.46 22.67
N THR A 423 20.17 -14.23 23.94
CA THR A 423 18.83 -14.47 24.47
C THR A 423 18.11 -13.16 24.76
N TYR A 424 16.82 -13.12 24.42
CA TYR A 424 15.95 -11.99 24.68
C TYR A 424 14.64 -12.48 25.29
N TYR A 425 13.97 -11.60 26.04
CA TYR A 425 12.77 -11.93 26.78
C TYR A 425 11.64 -10.97 26.43
N VAL A 426 10.46 -11.50 26.08
CA VAL A 426 9.21 -10.75 25.88
C VAL A 426 8.05 -11.42 26.62
N GLY A 427 7.04 -10.67 27.06
CA GLY A 427 5.93 -11.22 27.85
C GLY A 427 5.54 -10.35 29.03
N GLY A 428 4.54 -10.81 29.79
CA GLY A 428 3.90 -9.99 30.82
C GLY A 428 4.80 -9.57 31.96
N LEU A 429 5.90 -10.29 32.23
CA LEU A 429 6.87 -9.90 33.25
C LEU A 429 7.50 -8.55 32.91
N MET A 430 7.87 -8.35 31.64
CA MET A 430 8.49 -7.10 31.19
C MET A 430 7.46 -6.04 30.80
N ALA A 431 6.28 -6.45 30.32
CA ALA A 431 5.32 -5.55 29.71
C ALA A 431 4.14 -5.14 30.61
N PHE A 432 3.73 -5.97 31.58
CA PHE A 432 2.37 -6.16 32.09
C PHE A 432 1.55 -7.14 31.23
N GLU A 433 0.85 -8.08 31.87
CA GLU A 433 0.12 -9.19 31.21
C GLU A 433 -1.22 -8.73 30.58
N LEU A 434 -1.16 -7.69 29.75
CA LEU A 434 -2.21 -7.26 28.84
C LEU A 434 -1.76 -7.48 27.40
N THR A 435 -2.70 -7.85 26.54
CA THR A 435 -2.39 -8.24 25.15
C THR A 435 -1.72 -7.12 24.36
N GLU A 436 -2.24 -5.90 24.50
CA GLU A 436 -1.72 -4.69 23.88
C GLU A 436 -0.33 -4.29 24.42
N LEU A 437 -0.10 -4.40 25.73
CA LEU A 437 1.17 -4.02 26.34
C LEU A 437 2.27 -5.03 26.01
N ASN A 438 1.93 -6.31 26.06
CA ASN A 438 2.77 -7.40 25.56
C ASN A 438 3.21 -7.18 24.11
N SER A 439 2.29 -6.75 23.25
CA SER A 439 2.57 -6.49 21.84
C SER A 439 3.45 -5.26 21.64
N ILE A 440 3.18 -4.18 22.39
CA ILE A 440 3.99 -2.94 22.37
C ILE A 440 5.42 -3.24 22.80
N TYR A 441 5.60 -3.86 23.95
CA TYR A 441 6.93 -4.18 24.47
C TYR A 441 7.71 -5.08 23.52
N ALA A 442 7.07 -6.11 22.94
CA ALA A 442 7.72 -6.98 21.97
C ALA A 442 8.24 -6.23 20.73
N ILE A 443 7.45 -5.27 20.21
CA ILE A 443 7.86 -4.42 19.09
C ILE A 443 9.01 -3.49 19.50
N ASP A 444 8.90 -2.84 20.67
CA ASP A 444 9.92 -1.91 21.18
C ASP A 444 11.25 -2.62 21.45
N LEU A 445 11.22 -3.84 22.01
CA LEU A 445 12.42 -4.67 22.19
C LEU A 445 13.09 -5.02 20.86
N VAL A 446 12.29 -5.39 19.85
CA VAL A 446 12.81 -5.64 18.51
C VAL A 446 13.44 -4.39 17.91
N CYS A 447 12.82 -3.22 18.10
CA CYS A 447 13.39 -1.94 17.67
C CYS A 447 14.71 -1.63 18.38
N LYS A 448 14.80 -1.90 19.68
CA LYS A 448 15.98 -1.61 20.52
C LYS A 448 17.17 -2.50 20.17
N HIS A 449 16.94 -3.80 19.93
CA HIS A 449 18.03 -4.77 19.83
C HIS A 449 18.27 -5.33 18.43
N PHE A 450 17.31 -5.20 17.51
CA PHE A 450 17.38 -5.78 16.17
C PHE A 450 17.28 -4.76 15.04
N ALA A 451 17.11 -3.47 15.37
CA ALA A 451 17.00 -2.40 14.41
C ALA A 451 18.11 -1.34 14.55
N SER A 452 18.31 -0.58 13.49
CA SER A 452 19.20 0.58 13.41
C SER A 452 18.47 1.72 12.70
N ASP A 453 18.73 2.94 13.14
CA ASP A 453 18.18 4.20 12.61
C ASP A 453 19.12 4.89 11.60
N THR A 454 20.20 4.22 11.18
CA THR A 454 21.14 4.79 10.21
C THR A 454 20.51 4.93 8.84
N TYR A 455 20.69 6.10 8.20
CA TYR A 455 20.12 6.42 6.87
C TYR A 455 20.52 5.45 5.75
N ASN A 456 21.66 4.76 5.93
CA ASN A 456 22.10 3.69 5.05
C ASN A 456 22.03 2.36 5.82
N PRO A 457 21.40 1.32 5.26
CA PRO A 457 21.40 0.00 5.86
C PRO A 457 22.80 -0.61 5.81
N THR A 458 23.20 -1.31 6.87
CA THR A 458 24.48 -2.05 6.91
C THR A 458 24.46 -3.27 5.98
N PHE A 459 23.27 -3.81 5.69
CA PHE A 459 23.07 -5.02 4.90
C PHE A 459 22.10 -4.77 3.74
N PRO A 460 22.14 -5.58 2.65
CA PRO A 460 21.11 -5.55 1.62
C PRO A 460 19.74 -5.82 2.25
N TYR A 461 18.94 -4.78 2.45
CA TYR A 461 17.60 -4.89 3.02
C TYR A 461 16.58 -4.37 2.01
N VAL A 462 15.47 -5.09 1.91
CA VAL A 462 14.27 -4.62 1.23
C VAL A 462 13.20 -4.54 2.30
N LYS A 463 12.72 -3.33 2.58
CA LYS A 463 11.65 -3.11 3.56
C LYS A 463 10.42 -3.93 3.18
N ARG A 464 10.17 -5.02 3.90
CA ARG A 464 9.01 -5.89 3.70
C ARG A 464 7.77 -5.19 4.27
N LEU A 465 7.09 -4.39 3.45
CA LEU A 465 5.68 -4.10 3.72
C LEU A 465 4.93 -5.42 3.53
N PHE A 466 4.47 -6.07 4.60
CA PHE A 466 3.73 -7.34 4.48
C PHE A 466 2.59 -7.21 3.45
N PRO A 467 2.64 -7.94 2.33
CA PRO A 467 1.41 -8.43 1.76
C PRO A 467 1.02 -9.58 2.68
N LEU A 468 -0.04 -9.40 3.43
CA LEU A 468 -0.62 -10.52 4.13
C LEU A 468 -0.87 -11.61 3.10
N ASN A 469 -0.26 -12.79 3.30
CA ASN A 469 -0.25 -13.88 2.32
C ASN A 469 -1.59 -13.93 1.58
N MET A 470 -1.57 -13.48 0.33
CA MET A 470 -2.45 -14.06 -0.64
C MET A 470 -1.96 -15.48 -0.72
N MET A 471 -2.85 -16.43 -0.43
CA MET A 471 -2.65 -17.83 -0.79
C MET A 471 -1.91 -17.88 -2.12
N GLU A 472 -0.87 -18.72 -2.17
CA GLU A 472 -0.22 -19.08 -3.42
C GLU A 472 -1.31 -19.19 -4.49
N PRO A 473 -1.13 -18.60 -5.69
CA PRO A 473 -1.90 -19.10 -6.79
C PRO A 473 -1.48 -20.56 -6.88
N GLU A 474 -2.43 -21.45 -6.53
CA GLU A 474 -2.32 -22.86 -6.82
C GLU A 474 -1.59 -22.99 -8.15
N SER A 475 -0.48 -23.69 -8.09
CA SER A 475 0.26 -24.19 -9.23
C SER A 475 -0.74 -24.74 -10.23
N HIS A 476 -1.13 -23.97 -11.25
CA HIS A 476 -1.63 -24.37 -12.57
C HIS A 476 -2.11 -23.13 -13.35
N CYS A 477 -1.17 -22.28 -13.77
CA CYS A 477 -1.36 -21.64 -15.08
C CYS A 477 -0.02 -21.59 -15.79
N LYS A 478 0.28 -22.66 -16.54
CA LYS A 478 1.25 -22.58 -17.64
C LYS A 478 0.71 -21.57 -18.64
N ILE A 479 1.05 -20.29 -18.49
CA ILE A 479 0.85 -19.31 -19.55
C ILE A 479 1.75 -19.76 -20.70
N ARG A 480 1.09 -20.23 -21.78
CA ARG A 480 1.67 -20.82 -22.97
C ARG A 480 2.80 -19.94 -23.52
N GLU A 481 3.94 -20.55 -23.83
CA GLU A 481 5.02 -19.92 -24.58
C GLU A 481 4.48 -19.44 -25.94
N LEU A 482 4.77 -18.18 -26.27
CA LEU A 482 4.27 -17.53 -27.47
C LEU A 482 5.27 -17.73 -28.62
N GLY A 483 5.13 -18.85 -29.33
CA GLY A 483 5.81 -19.11 -30.60
C GLY A 483 5.05 -18.51 -31.79
N GLU A 484 4.94 -17.18 -31.87
CA GLU A 484 4.01 -16.54 -32.81
C GLU A 484 4.42 -16.63 -34.29
N ILE A 485 5.73 -16.71 -34.60
CA ILE A 485 6.22 -16.93 -35.97
C ILE A 485 7.51 -17.77 -35.92
N PRO A 486 7.50 -19.03 -36.40
CA PRO A 486 8.70 -19.85 -36.45
C PRO A 486 9.83 -19.17 -37.24
N GLY A 487 11.02 -19.08 -36.63
CA GLY A 487 12.21 -18.49 -37.25
C GLY A 487 12.30 -16.95 -37.19
N VAL A 488 11.46 -16.29 -36.39
CA VAL A 488 11.56 -14.85 -36.12
C VAL A 488 11.93 -14.63 -34.65
N GLU A 489 13.11 -14.09 -34.40
CA GLU A 489 13.57 -13.71 -33.06
C GLU A 489 13.55 -12.19 -32.89
N PHE A 490 13.19 -11.73 -31.68
CA PHE A 490 13.20 -10.31 -31.37
C PHE A 490 14.66 -9.83 -31.20
N PRO A 491 15.13 -8.86 -31.99
CA PRO A 491 16.54 -8.51 -32.01
C PRO A 491 16.91 -7.63 -30.80
N ASN A 492 18.16 -7.71 -30.34
CA ASN A 492 18.67 -6.87 -29.26
C ASN A 492 19.46 -5.67 -29.83
N LEU A 493 18.75 -4.70 -30.38
CA LEU A 493 19.34 -3.51 -31.02
C LEU A 493 19.34 -2.30 -30.07
N ALA A 494 20.14 -1.28 -30.40
CA ALA A 494 20.45 -0.18 -29.50
C ALA A 494 19.72 1.12 -29.88
N THR A 495 19.28 1.28 -31.13
CA THR A 495 18.52 2.45 -31.59
C THR A 495 17.22 2.08 -32.30
N VAL A 496 16.28 3.02 -32.37
CA VAL A 496 14.98 2.81 -33.02
C VAL A 496 15.13 2.57 -34.53
N ASP A 497 16.04 3.30 -35.19
CA ASP A 497 16.28 3.15 -36.62
C ASP A 497 16.86 1.76 -36.98
N GLU A 498 17.71 1.20 -36.11
CA GLU A 498 18.20 -0.18 -36.27
C GLU A 498 17.05 -1.19 -36.24
N TYR A 499 16.07 -1.04 -35.35
CA TYR A 499 14.88 -1.91 -35.34
C TYR A 499 14.09 -1.78 -36.65
N LEU A 500 13.86 -0.56 -37.14
CA LEU A 500 13.16 -0.36 -38.41
C LEU A 500 13.92 -1.05 -39.56
N HIS A 501 15.24 -0.85 -39.64
CA HIS A 501 16.08 -1.46 -40.66
C HIS A 501 16.07 -2.99 -40.58
N PHE A 502 16.19 -3.55 -39.38
CA PHE A 502 16.13 -5.00 -39.15
C PHE A 502 14.80 -5.57 -39.63
N TRP A 503 13.67 -5.01 -39.19
CA TRP A 503 12.35 -5.52 -39.55
C TRP A 503 12.05 -5.38 -41.04
N ALA A 504 12.53 -4.30 -41.67
CA ALA A 504 12.38 -4.08 -43.11
C ALA A 504 13.22 -5.04 -43.97
N SER A 505 14.42 -5.41 -43.50
CA SER A 505 15.31 -6.35 -44.18
C SER A 505 15.01 -7.82 -43.86
N HIS A 506 14.21 -8.10 -42.83
CA HIS A 506 13.86 -9.44 -42.42
C HIS A 506 12.98 -10.15 -43.48
N LYS A 507 13.44 -11.31 -43.98
CA LYS A 507 12.79 -12.05 -45.09
C LYS A 507 11.29 -12.33 -44.87
N ILE A 508 10.90 -12.60 -43.62
CA ILE A 508 9.51 -12.96 -43.26
C ILE A 508 8.63 -11.73 -42.94
N VAL A 509 9.23 -10.64 -42.43
CA VAL A 509 8.50 -9.53 -41.81
C VAL A 509 8.52 -8.27 -42.68
N GLY A 510 9.52 -8.09 -43.55
CA GLY A 510 9.72 -6.88 -44.33
C GLY A 510 8.49 -6.42 -45.14
N ASN A 511 7.77 -7.34 -45.77
CA ASN A 511 6.56 -7.03 -46.56
C ASN A 511 5.26 -7.02 -45.73
N ARG A 512 5.32 -7.17 -44.40
CA ARG A 512 4.14 -7.09 -43.55
C ARG A 512 3.76 -5.64 -43.29
N THR A 513 2.46 -5.37 -43.27
CA THR A 513 1.91 -4.07 -42.88
C THR A 513 2.22 -3.76 -41.42
N VAL A 514 2.86 -2.62 -41.17
CA VAL A 514 3.16 -2.09 -39.84
C VAL A 514 2.20 -0.97 -39.45
N TYR A 515 1.80 -0.13 -40.40
CA TYR A 515 0.85 0.96 -40.16
C TYR A 515 -0.34 0.89 -41.12
N SER A 516 -1.54 1.13 -40.58
CA SER A 516 -2.78 1.30 -41.35
C SER A 516 -3.46 2.59 -40.90
N TRP A 517 -3.80 3.47 -41.83
CA TRP A 517 -4.58 4.67 -41.56
C TRP A 517 -6.05 4.41 -41.83
N ILE A 518 -6.87 4.72 -40.84
CA ILE A 518 -8.31 4.47 -40.87
C ILE A 518 -9.00 5.83 -40.85
N ASN A 519 -9.93 6.06 -41.78
CA ASN A 519 -10.72 7.29 -41.83
C ASN A 519 -11.89 7.27 -40.84
N ASN A 520 -12.66 8.36 -40.78
CA ASN A 520 -13.78 8.50 -39.84
C ASN A 520 -14.90 7.47 -40.08
N GLU A 521 -14.98 6.93 -41.31
CA GLU A 521 -15.91 5.86 -41.69
C GLU A 521 -15.42 4.46 -41.29
N GLY A 522 -14.24 4.33 -40.67
CA GLY A 522 -13.67 3.05 -40.25
C GLY A 522 -13.01 2.26 -41.39
N LYS A 523 -12.80 2.87 -42.56
CA LYS A 523 -12.15 2.23 -43.71
C LYS A 523 -10.65 2.49 -43.70
N VAL A 524 -9.86 1.46 -44.01
CA VAL A 524 -8.43 1.63 -44.24
C VAL A 524 -8.22 2.37 -45.56
N VAL A 525 -7.66 3.56 -45.50
CA VAL A 525 -7.44 4.43 -46.67
C VAL A 525 -5.96 4.57 -47.04
N ASP A 526 -5.06 4.16 -46.16
CA ASP A 526 -3.62 4.10 -46.44
C ASP A 526 -2.94 3.01 -45.61
N LYS A 527 -1.84 2.44 -46.11
CA LYS A 527 -1.06 1.39 -45.44
C LYS A 527 0.44 1.56 -45.70
N ARG A 528 1.26 1.09 -44.77
CA ARG A 528 2.72 0.96 -44.95
C ARG A 528 3.19 -0.41 -44.50
N THR A 529 4.02 -1.06 -45.31
CA THR A 529 4.84 -2.20 -44.87
C THR A 529 6.12 -1.73 -44.20
N TYR A 530 6.82 -2.61 -43.48
CA TYR A 530 8.15 -2.28 -42.92
C TYR A 530 9.12 -1.82 -44.01
N GLN A 531 9.09 -2.46 -45.18
CA GLN A 531 9.88 -2.06 -46.35
C GLN A 531 9.50 -0.66 -46.87
N ASP A 532 8.20 -0.35 -46.95
CA ASP A 532 7.74 0.98 -47.40
C ASP A 532 8.23 2.08 -46.47
N VAL A 533 8.04 1.90 -45.15
CA VAL A 533 8.49 2.89 -44.15
C VAL A 533 10.01 3.07 -44.27
N ASN A 534 10.77 1.98 -44.37
CA ASN A 534 12.22 2.05 -44.47
C ASN A 534 12.70 2.76 -45.76
N ALA A 535 12.09 2.48 -46.90
CA ALA A 535 12.45 3.11 -48.18
C ALA A 535 12.16 4.61 -48.17
N ARG A 536 10.98 5.00 -47.68
CA ARG A 536 10.56 6.40 -47.57
C ARG A 536 11.41 7.18 -46.56
N THR A 537 11.70 6.56 -45.42
CA THR A 537 12.61 7.10 -44.40
C THR A 537 13.97 7.42 -44.98
N SER A 538 14.57 6.51 -45.77
CA SER A 538 15.86 6.76 -46.44
C SER A 538 15.81 7.91 -47.43
N LEU A 539 14.68 8.08 -48.13
CA LEU A 539 14.52 9.16 -49.11
C LEU A 539 14.37 10.52 -48.43
N ILE A 540 13.54 10.60 -47.40
CA ILE A 540 13.36 11.81 -46.59
C ILE A 540 14.69 12.19 -45.93
N ALA A 541 15.41 11.24 -45.34
CA ALA A 541 16.69 11.52 -44.71
C ALA A 541 17.71 12.12 -45.68
N ARG A 542 17.85 11.55 -46.89
CA ARG A 542 18.71 12.09 -47.94
C ARG A 542 18.30 13.49 -48.38
N LYS A 543 17.01 13.72 -48.62
CA LYS A 543 16.50 15.05 -49.06
C LYS A 543 16.67 16.12 -47.97
N LEU A 544 16.55 15.75 -46.68
CA LEU A 544 16.84 16.66 -45.56
C LEU A 544 18.31 17.07 -45.55
N LEU A 545 19.23 16.10 -45.61
CA LEU A 545 20.67 16.35 -45.55
C LEU A 545 21.22 17.04 -46.82
N ALA A 546 20.55 16.86 -47.97
CA ALA A 546 20.88 17.54 -49.22
C ALA A 546 20.19 18.91 -49.37
N SER A 547 19.34 19.32 -48.42
CA SER A 547 18.63 20.59 -48.50
C SER A 547 19.58 21.77 -48.37
N ASN A 548 19.56 22.67 -49.36
CA ASN A 548 20.36 23.91 -49.35
C ASN A 548 19.54 25.16 -49.01
N LYS A 549 18.20 25.06 -48.97
CA LYS A 549 17.27 26.16 -48.67
C LYS A 549 16.05 25.65 -47.90
N PRO A 550 16.10 25.58 -46.55
CA PRO A 550 17.23 25.93 -45.68
C PRO A 550 18.32 24.84 -45.70
N VAL A 551 19.52 25.18 -45.23
CA VAL A 551 20.53 24.17 -44.91
C VAL A 551 20.10 23.45 -43.63
N ILE A 552 20.04 22.11 -43.67
CA ILE A 552 19.69 21.28 -42.52
C ILE A 552 20.85 20.33 -42.23
N LYS A 553 21.27 20.27 -40.96
CA LYS A 553 22.39 19.44 -40.49
C LYS A 553 21.95 18.50 -39.37
N PRO A 554 22.66 17.38 -39.16
CA PRO A 554 22.50 16.57 -37.96
C PRO A 554 22.56 17.41 -36.69
N GLY A 555 21.59 17.22 -35.79
CA GLY A 555 21.41 17.99 -34.56
C GLY A 555 20.43 19.17 -34.67
N ASP A 556 20.10 19.62 -35.88
CA ASP A 556 19.09 20.68 -36.06
C ASP A 556 17.70 20.19 -35.66
N THR A 557 16.86 21.10 -35.16
CA THR A 557 15.48 20.82 -34.77
C THR A 557 14.52 21.22 -35.88
N VAL A 558 13.54 20.36 -36.16
CA VAL A 558 12.50 20.64 -37.14
C VAL A 558 11.11 20.34 -36.59
N LEU A 559 10.15 21.21 -36.89
CA LEU A 559 8.77 20.99 -36.48
C LEU A 559 8.10 20.00 -37.43
N LEU A 560 7.43 19.00 -36.88
CA LEU A 560 6.54 18.11 -37.63
C LEU A 560 5.11 18.61 -37.43
N LEU A 561 4.60 19.36 -38.41
CA LEU A 561 3.23 19.91 -38.46
C LEU A 561 2.42 19.17 -39.53
N HIS A 562 2.26 17.87 -39.37
CA HIS A 562 1.51 17.04 -40.30
C HIS A 562 0.05 16.89 -39.88
N PRO A 563 -0.91 17.04 -40.81
CA PRO A 563 -2.26 16.55 -40.60
C PRO A 563 -2.27 15.07 -40.19
N PRO A 564 -3.29 14.60 -39.45
CA PRO A 564 -3.41 13.19 -39.09
C PRO A 564 -3.33 12.28 -40.33
N GLY A 565 -2.32 11.40 -40.40
CA GLY A 565 -2.02 10.54 -41.55
C GLY A 565 -0.67 9.82 -41.41
N LEU A 566 -0.34 8.95 -42.37
CA LEU A 566 0.93 8.18 -42.35
C LEU A 566 2.15 9.01 -42.78
N ASP A 567 1.96 10.16 -43.41
CA ASP A 567 3.07 11.04 -43.82
C ASP A 567 3.85 11.57 -42.60
N PHE A 568 3.18 11.73 -41.46
CA PHE A 568 3.83 12.04 -40.18
C PHE A 568 4.84 10.95 -39.78
N VAL A 569 4.46 9.69 -39.94
CA VAL A 569 5.30 8.54 -39.57
C VAL A 569 6.54 8.50 -40.45
N ASP A 570 6.34 8.63 -41.77
CA ASP A 570 7.43 8.65 -42.75
C ASP A 570 8.42 9.81 -42.45
N ALA A 571 7.90 11.00 -42.15
CA ALA A 571 8.71 12.17 -41.79
C ALA A 571 9.45 12.00 -40.46
N PHE A 572 8.79 11.46 -39.43
CA PHE A 572 9.37 11.22 -38.11
C PHE A 572 10.58 10.30 -38.20
N PHE A 573 10.43 9.11 -38.81
CA PHE A 573 11.56 8.21 -39.00
C PHE A 573 12.63 8.80 -39.92
N GLY A 574 12.25 9.57 -40.94
CA GLY A 574 13.18 10.28 -41.81
C GLY A 574 14.12 11.23 -41.04
N CYS A 575 13.57 11.99 -40.10
CA CYS A 575 14.35 12.83 -39.20
C CYS A 575 15.30 12.01 -38.32
N LEU A 576 14.82 10.91 -37.72
CA LEU A 576 15.65 10.02 -36.90
C LEU A 576 16.89 9.52 -37.65
N ARG A 577 16.68 9.01 -38.88
CA ARG A 577 17.77 8.50 -39.72
C ARG A 577 18.73 9.60 -40.16
N ALA A 578 18.24 10.81 -40.40
CA ALA A 578 19.07 11.98 -40.70
C ALA A 578 19.76 12.58 -39.46
N ARG A 579 19.49 12.06 -38.25
CA ARG A 579 19.91 12.65 -36.97
C ARG A 579 19.45 14.10 -36.81
N VAL A 580 18.32 14.44 -37.41
CA VAL A 580 17.62 15.72 -37.26
C VAL A 580 16.56 15.54 -36.17
N LEU A 581 16.51 16.46 -35.21
CA LEU A 581 15.65 16.36 -34.05
C LEU A 581 14.20 16.71 -34.43
N ALA A 582 13.39 15.66 -34.55
CA ALA A 582 11.96 15.77 -34.77
C ALA A 582 11.25 16.40 -33.55
N VAL A 583 10.42 17.42 -33.81
CA VAL A 583 9.56 18.06 -32.80
C VAL A 583 8.10 17.97 -33.24
N PRO A 584 7.36 16.93 -32.81
CA PRO A 584 5.94 16.77 -33.14
C PRO A 584 5.07 17.89 -32.56
N VAL A 585 4.27 18.55 -33.41
CA VAL A 585 3.32 19.58 -32.98
C VAL A 585 1.99 19.35 -33.70
N LEU A 586 0.89 19.29 -32.94
CA LEU A 586 -0.45 19.14 -33.51
C LEU A 586 -0.76 20.36 -34.41
N PRO A 587 -1.08 20.15 -35.70
CA PRO A 587 -1.40 21.24 -36.62
C PRO A 587 -2.70 21.97 -36.21
N PRO A 588 -2.67 23.29 -35.98
CA PRO A 588 -3.88 24.10 -35.80
C PRO A 588 -4.80 24.04 -37.03
N ASP A 589 -6.11 24.10 -36.85
CA ASP A 589 -7.01 24.30 -37.99
C ASP A 589 -6.73 25.66 -38.66
N PRO A 590 -6.31 25.70 -39.94
CA PRO A 590 -6.01 26.94 -40.63
C PRO A 590 -7.24 27.86 -40.79
N LEU A 591 -8.45 27.32 -40.79
CA LEU A 591 -9.69 28.05 -41.09
C LEU A 591 -10.32 28.71 -39.85
N HIS A 592 -9.96 28.27 -38.65
CA HIS A 592 -10.34 28.93 -37.40
C HIS A 592 -9.32 30.02 -37.06
N ARG A 593 -9.75 31.10 -36.37
CA ARG A 593 -8.79 32.10 -35.84
C ARG A 593 -7.89 31.40 -34.83
N GLY A 594 -6.72 30.94 -35.30
CA GLY A 594 -5.75 30.22 -34.51
C GLY A 594 -5.19 31.10 -33.40
N GLY A 595 -5.94 31.26 -32.30
CA GLY A 595 -5.54 32.00 -31.12
C GLY A 595 -4.41 31.29 -30.37
N GLN A 596 -4.70 30.74 -29.20
CA GLN A 596 -3.69 30.09 -28.35
C GLN A 596 -2.94 28.93 -29.03
N ALA A 597 -3.59 28.19 -29.94
CA ALA A 597 -2.96 27.08 -30.66
C ALA A 597 -1.80 27.53 -31.56
N LEU A 598 -1.94 28.65 -32.27
CA LEU A 598 -0.89 29.19 -33.13
C LEU A 598 0.23 29.84 -32.32
N ALA A 599 -0.12 30.53 -31.24
CA ALA A 599 0.87 31.05 -30.28
C ALA A 599 1.74 29.91 -29.72
N LYS A 600 1.14 28.76 -29.41
CA LYS A 600 1.85 27.57 -28.95
C LYS A 600 2.84 27.04 -29.98
N VAL A 601 2.44 26.96 -31.26
CA VAL A 601 3.36 26.57 -32.36
C VAL A 601 4.55 27.53 -32.41
N GLY A 602 4.30 28.85 -32.35
CA GLY A 602 5.36 29.86 -32.35
C GLY A 602 6.29 29.77 -31.13
N ASN A 603 5.76 29.49 -29.94
CA ASN A 603 6.54 29.33 -28.72
C ASN A 603 7.41 28.08 -28.75
N VAL A 604 6.86 26.95 -29.22
CA VAL A 604 7.62 25.70 -29.40
C VAL A 604 8.74 25.91 -30.41
N ALA A 605 8.44 26.52 -31.55
CA ALA A 605 9.43 26.84 -32.59
C ALA A 605 10.62 27.61 -32.03
N LYS A 606 10.35 28.66 -31.25
CA LYS A 606 11.38 29.49 -30.59
C LYS A 606 12.13 28.72 -29.51
N SER A 607 11.43 27.98 -28.66
CA SER A 607 12.04 27.27 -27.53
C SER A 607 13.03 26.19 -27.97
N CYS A 608 12.75 25.49 -29.08
CA CYS A 608 13.65 24.48 -29.63
C CYS A 608 14.59 25.00 -30.74
N ASN A 609 14.56 26.29 -31.06
CA ASN A 609 15.30 26.89 -32.17
C ASN A 609 15.08 26.16 -33.52
N ALA A 610 13.82 25.86 -33.84
CA ALA A 610 13.48 25.12 -35.06
C ALA A 610 13.97 25.84 -36.33
N VAL A 611 14.58 25.09 -37.25
CA VAL A 611 15.12 25.61 -38.52
C VAL A 611 14.17 25.48 -39.71
N ALA A 612 13.19 24.57 -39.60
CA ALA A 612 12.21 24.29 -40.67
C ALA A 612 10.91 23.69 -40.11
N ILE A 613 9.87 23.71 -40.95
CA ILE A 613 8.61 23.01 -40.73
C ILE A 613 8.47 21.92 -41.79
N LEU A 614 8.30 20.68 -41.37
CA LEU A 614 7.94 19.56 -42.23
C LEU A 614 6.42 19.37 -42.16
N SER A 615 5.78 19.27 -43.31
CA SER A 615 4.33 19.09 -43.43
C SER A 615 3.94 18.49 -44.78
N THR A 616 2.65 18.47 -45.07
CA THR A 616 2.07 18.18 -46.40
C THR A 616 1.86 19.48 -47.18
N TYR A 617 1.94 19.41 -48.52
CA TYR A 617 1.65 20.54 -49.39
C TYR A 617 0.22 21.05 -49.20
N SER A 618 -0.74 20.12 -49.11
CA SER A 618 -2.17 20.42 -48.98
C SER A 618 -2.46 21.29 -47.74
N TYR A 619 -1.88 20.94 -46.59
CA TYR A 619 -2.02 21.72 -45.37
C TYR A 619 -1.34 23.09 -45.45
N HIS A 620 -0.11 23.16 -45.97
CA HIS A 620 0.56 24.45 -46.15
C HIS A 620 -0.20 25.37 -47.12
N ALA A 621 -0.81 24.83 -48.17
CA ALA A 621 -1.68 25.59 -49.06
C ALA A 621 -2.91 26.16 -48.32
N ALA A 622 -3.55 25.39 -47.45
CA ALA A 622 -4.66 25.86 -46.60
C ALA A 622 -4.23 26.98 -45.65
N VAL A 623 -3.04 26.85 -45.04
CA VAL A 623 -2.44 27.91 -44.19
C VAL A 623 -2.25 29.22 -44.96
N ARG A 624 -1.71 29.16 -46.19
CA ARG A 624 -1.55 30.36 -47.05
C ARG A 624 -2.88 30.97 -47.46
N ALA A 625 -3.87 30.15 -47.81
CA ALA A 625 -5.20 30.63 -48.20
C ALA A 625 -5.92 31.33 -47.03
N ALA A 626 -5.83 30.79 -45.82
CA ALA A 626 -6.37 31.41 -44.62
C ALA A 626 -5.68 32.75 -44.28
N ALA A 627 -4.35 32.83 -44.44
CA ALA A 627 -3.60 34.06 -44.22
C ALA A 627 -4.04 35.19 -45.18
N LEU A 628 -4.26 34.87 -46.46
CA LEU A 628 -4.79 35.81 -47.46
C LEU A 628 -6.21 36.27 -47.12
N ARG A 629 -7.11 35.35 -46.72
CA ARG A 629 -8.47 35.69 -46.28
C ARG A 629 -8.46 36.67 -45.11
N ASN A 630 -7.57 36.46 -44.13
CA ASN A 630 -7.46 37.33 -42.96
C ASN A 630 -6.87 38.71 -43.30
N MET A 631 -6.05 38.83 -44.36
CA MET A 631 -5.56 40.14 -44.83
C MET A 631 -6.66 41.00 -45.47
N LEU A 632 -7.66 40.38 -46.10
CA LEU A 632 -8.75 41.05 -46.84
C LEU A 632 -9.93 41.53 -45.96
N LEU A 633 -9.91 41.26 -44.65
CA LEU A 633 -10.96 41.69 -43.72
C LEU A 633 -10.86 43.20 -43.34
N PRO A 634 -11.99 43.89 -43.09
CA PRO A 634 -12.02 45.32 -42.72
C PRO A 634 -11.19 45.66 -41.48
N SER A 635 -10.60 46.85 -41.44
CA SER A 635 -9.66 47.31 -40.39
C SER A 635 -10.24 47.32 -38.97
N THR A 636 -11.57 47.36 -38.82
CA THR A 636 -12.29 47.30 -37.53
C THR A 636 -12.22 45.93 -36.84
N TYR A 637 -11.76 44.88 -37.51
CA TYR A 637 -11.58 43.54 -36.95
C TYR A 637 -10.10 43.10 -36.85
N LYS A 638 -9.14 44.01 -37.08
CA LYS A 638 -7.70 43.71 -37.01
C LYS A 638 -7.17 43.89 -35.59
N ASP A 639 -7.13 42.81 -34.82
CA ASP A 639 -6.37 42.76 -33.56
C ASP A 639 -4.86 42.87 -33.85
N LYS A 640 -4.22 43.94 -33.36
CA LYS A 640 -2.77 44.16 -33.51
C LYS A 640 -1.90 43.12 -32.78
N ALA A 641 -2.48 42.32 -31.88
CA ALA A 641 -1.79 41.34 -31.05
C ALA A 641 -2.10 39.86 -31.41
N ALA A 642 -2.69 39.60 -32.59
CA ALA A 642 -3.02 38.23 -32.99
C ALA A 642 -1.75 37.39 -33.26
N PRO A 643 -1.66 36.16 -32.73
CA PRO A 643 -0.53 35.26 -32.97
C PRO A 643 -0.37 34.94 -34.47
N ARG A 644 0.89 34.80 -34.93
CA ARG A 644 1.26 34.52 -36.32
C ARG A 644 2.00 33.19 -36.41
N TRP A 645 1.97 32.58 -37.60
CA TRP A 645 2.83 31.44 -37.91
C TRP A 645 4.31 31.82 -37.75
N PRO A 646 5.15 30.91 -37.23
CA PRO A 646 6.59 31.14 -37.17
C PRO A 646 7.15 31.32 -38.58
N ASP A 647 8.07 32.26 -38.73
CA ASP A 647 8.73 32.57 -40.00
C ASP A 647 9.82 31.53 -40.28
N LEU A 648 9.39 30.34 -40.69
CA LEU A 648 10.23 29.18 -40.98
C LEU A 648 9.92 28.62 -42.37
N PRO A 649 10.92 28.08 -43.08
CA PRO A 649 10.71 27.44 -44.37
C PRO A 649 9.89 26.14 -44.21
N TRP A 650 8.95 25.94 -45.14
CA TRP A 650 8.09 24.76 -45.17
C TRP A 650 8.60 23.74 -46.19
N LEU A 651 8.86 22.52 -45.72
CA LEU A 651 9.31 21.38 -46.49
C LEU A 651 8.17 20.35 -46.59
N HIS A 652 7.90 19.84 -47.79
CA HIS A 652 6.79 18.93 -48.04
C HIS A 652 7.29 17.51 -48.18
N THR A 653 7.09 16.67 -47.17
CA THR A 653 7.67 15.31 -47.15
C THR A 653 6.95 14.34 -48.10
N GLU A 654 5.67 14.60 -48.39
CA GLU A 654 4.86 13.78 -49.31
C GLU A 654 5.33 13.91 -50.77
N SER A 655 5.85 15.07 -51.18
CA SER A 655 6.34 15.28 -52.55
C SER A 655 7.69 14.61 -52.79
N TRP A 656 8.42 14.27 -51.73
CA TRP A 656 9.67 13.52 -51.83
C TRP A 656 9.46 12.02 -51.95
N THR A 657 8.34 11.50 -51.45
CA THR A 657 8.11 10.05 -51.31
C THR A 657 7.16 9.47 -52.34
N ASN A 658 6.28 10.28 -52.93
CA ASN A 658 5.38 9.83 -53.99
C ASN A 658 6.08 9.90 -55.36
N LYS A 659 6.30 8.75 -55.99
CA LYS A 659 6.88 8.64 -57.34
C LYS A 659 5.91 8.94 -58.51
N ASN A 660 4.65 9.29 -58.25
CA ASN A 660 3.67 9.61 -59.30
C ASN A 660 2.77 10.79 -58.90
N PRO A 661 2.85 11.96 -59.56
CA PRO A 661 1.99 13.12 -59.29
C PRO A 661 0.53 12.98 -59.75
N THR A 662 0.10 11.82 -60.27
CA THR A 662 -1.14 11.69 -61.04
C THR A 662 -2.37 11.11 -60.31
N ASP A 663 -2.23 10.55 -59.10
CA ASP A 663 -3.33 9.78 -58.47
C ASP A 663 -4.16 10.50 -57.40
N LYS A 664 -4.03 11.81 -57.24
CA LYS A 664 -5.01 12.61 -56.46
C LYS A 664 -5.40 13.87 -57.22
N LYS A 665 -6.33 13.73 -58.17
CA LYS A 665 -7.02 14.88 -58.78
C LYS A 665 -7.75 15.69 -57.69
N PRO A 666 -7.52 17.00 -57.55
CA PRO A 666 -8.48 17.88 -56.89
C PRO A 666 -9.75 18.05 -57.74
N PRO A 667 -10.90 18.44 -57.18
CA PRO A 667 -12.08 18.79 -57.97
C PRO A 667 -11.71 19.94 -58.91
N SER A 668 -12.16 19.80 -60.16
CA SER A 668 -11.81 20.63 -61.31
C SER A 668 -12.02 22.14 -61.11
N SER A 669 -10.94 22.92 -61.21
CA SER A 669 -10.78 24.01 -62.20
C SER A 669 -9.50 24.81 -61.94
N TRP A 670 -8.37 24.43 -62.54
CA TRP A 670 -7.38 25.37 -63.10
C TRP A 670 -6.29 24.61 -63.84
N SER A 671 -6.13 24.91 -65.14
CA SER A 671 -5.11 24.32 -66.00
C SER A 671 -3.74 24.93 -65.74
N TRP A 672 -2.71 24.09 -65.58
CA TRP A 672 -1.32 24.52 -65.67
C TRP A 672 -0.66 23.89 -66.90
N SER A 673 -0.28 24.76 -67.83
CA SER A 673 0.56 24.44 -68.98
C SER A 673 2.04 24.38 -68.57
N LYS A 674 2.68 23.27 -68.97
CA LYS A 674 4.13 23.06 -69.27
C LYS A 674 5.15 23.42 -68.18
N ILE A 675 5.73 22.39 -67.58
CA ILE A 675 7.10 22.40 -67.00
C ILE A 675 7.94 21.37 -67.78
N SER A 676 9.17 21.75 -68.09
CA SER A 676 10.08 21.16 -69.08
C SER A 676 10.89 19.95 -68.54
N PRO A 677 11.37 19.04 -69.42
CA PRO A 677 11.95 17.74 -69.05
C PRO A 677 13.47 17.79 -68.75
N THR A 678 13.90 18.64 -67.82
CA THR A 678 15.34 18.76 -67.45
C THR A 678 15.67 18.25 -66.06
N GLU A 679 14.69 17.83 -65.24
CA GLU A 679 14.93 17.34 -63.88
C GLU A 679 15.10 15.81 -63.79
N GLU A 680 14.78 15.06 -64.85
CA GLU A 680 14.88 13.58 -64.85
C GLU A 680 16.31 13.05 -65.05
N GLN A 681 17.26 13.88 -65.54
CA GLN A 681 18.66 13.45 -65.74
C GLN A 681 19.56 13.64 -64.50
N GLU A 682 19.16 14.47 -63.53
CA GLU A 682 19.94 14.65 -62.29
C GLU A 682 19.67 13.57 -61.23
N GLU A 683 18.57 12.80 -61.35
CA GLU A 683 18.22 11.75 -60.37
C GLU A 683 18.96 10.42 -60.59
N GLU A 684 19.47 10.14 -61.79
CA GLU A 684 20.23 8.90 -62.07
C GLU A 684 21.73 9.00 -61.73
N GLU A 685 22.39 10.15 -61.89
CA GLU A 685 23.80 10.31 -61.52
C GLU A 685 24.02 10.42 -59.99
N ALA A 686 22.99 10.81 -59.22
CA ALA A 686 23.03 10.83 -57.76
C ALA A 686 22.96 9.42 -57.12
N LEU A 687 22.70 8.37 -57.90
CA LEU A 687 22.65 6.97 -57.41
C LEU A 687 24.01 6.27 -57.37
N SER A 688 25.07 6.86 -57.96
CA SER A 688 26.42 6.27 -58.02
C SER A 688 27.51 7.03 -57.26
N GLY A 689 27.16 8.09 -56.52
CA GLY A 689 28.12 8.88 -55.74
C GLY A 689 28.43 8.26 -54.37
N ASN A 690 29.72 8.05 -54.09
CA ASN A 690 30.28 7.53 -52.82
C ASN A 690 29.57 8.11 -51.57
N ASP A 691 28.87 7.24 -50.84
CA ASP A 691 27.96 7.49 -49.71
C ASP A 691 28.71 7.78 -48.39
N ASN A 692 29.61 8.77 -48.37
CA ASN A 692 30.40 9.09 -47.17
C ASN A 692 29.72 10.10 -46.21
N THR A 693 28.49 10.57 -46.49
CA THR A 693 27.78 11.55 -45.64
C THR A 693 26.63 10.96 -44.81
N LEU A 694 26.13 9.77 -45.14
CA LEU A 694 25.20 9.01 -44.26
C LEU A 694 25.91 8.13 -43.22
N ASP A 695 27.24 8.13 -43.19
CA ASP A 695 28.04 7.16 -42.43
C ASP A 695 28.00 7.35 -40.90
N SER A 696 27.36 8.40 -40.39
CA SER A 696 27.08 8.53 -38.96
C SER A 696 25.67 8.02 -38.65
N LYS A 697 25.56 6.73 -38.31
CA LYS A 697 24.31 6.14 -37.81
C LYS A 697 23.89 6.82 -36.48
N PRO A 698 22.59 6.89 -36.16
CA PRO A 698 22.14 7.33 -34.84
C PRO A 698 22.79 6.50 -33.74
N ARG A 699 23.22 7.14 -32.66
CA ARG A 699 23.80 6.46 -31.50
C ARG A 699 22.80 6.33 -30.34
N PRO A 700 22.98 5.38 -29.41
CA PRO A 700 22.08 5.21 -28.28
C PRO A 700 21.93 6.47 -27.41
N GLU A 701 23.00 7.23 -27.23
CA GLU A 701 23.01 8.50 -26.50
C GLU A 701 22.39 9.68 -27.25
N ASP A 702 22.21 9.57 -28.57
CA ASP A 702 21.61 10.63 -29.37
C ASP A 702 20.13 10.79 -29.00
N VAL A 703 19.69 12.05 -28.89
CA VAL A 703 18.27 12.39 -28.71
C VAL A 703 17.50 11.92 -29.94
N CYS A 704 16.49 11.08 -29.69
CA CYS A 704 15.56 10.55 -30.68
C CYS A 704 14.59 11.64 -31.12
N PHE A 705 13.87 12.26 -30.18
CA PHE A 705 12.95 13.37 -30.49
C PHE A 705 12.72 14.26 -29.26
N LEU A 706 12.16 15.45 -29.50
CA LEU A 706 11.73 16.37 -28.44
C LEU A 706 10.21 16.32 -28.30
N GLN A 707 9.74 15.96 -27.12
CA GLN A 707 8.31 15.96 -26.80
C GLN A 707 7.95 17.22 -26.01
N PHE A 708 7.16 18.10 -26.61
CA PHE A 708 6.63 19.25 -25.88
C PHE A 708 5.33 18.89 -25.17
N THR A 709 5.30 19.09 -23.86
CA THR A 709 4.08 18.93 -23.06
C THR A 709 3.41 20.29 -22.86
N SER A 710 2.08 20.33 -22.78
CA SER A 710 1.29 21.56 -22.65
C SER A 710 1.30 22.13 -21.22
N GLY A 711 2.42 22.03 -20.50
CA GLY A 711 2.52 22.22 -19.05
C GLY A 711 1.63 23.33 -18.48
N SER A 712 1.01 23.03 -17.34
CA SER A 712 0.17 23.90 -16.50
C SER A 712 0.86 25.19 -16.01
N THR A 713 2.12 25.44 -16.37
CA THR A 713 3.00 26.47 -15.80
C THR A 713 3.41 27.57 -16.78
N GLY A 714 2.57 27.93 -17.75
CA GLY A 714 2.80 29.09 -18.63
C GLY A 714 3.69 28.81 -19.86
N ASP A 715 4.97 28.45 -19.68
CA ASP A 715 5.92 28.24 -20.80
C ASP A 715 6.04 26.77 -21.26
N ALA A 716 6.11 26.57 -22.57
CA ALA A 716 6.25 25.24 -23.17
C ALA A 716 7.63 24.64 -22.88
N LYS A 717 7.67 23.46 -22.23
CA LYS A 717 8.91 22.74 -21.90
C LYS A 717 9.03 21.48 -22.75
N GLY A 718 10.19 21.32 -23.39
CA GLY A 718 10.53 20.14 -24.18
C GLY A 718 11.19 19.06 -23.31
N VAL A 719 10.72 17.82 -23.45
CA VAL A 719 11.34 16.63 -22.87
C VAL A 719 12.23 15.98 -23.92
N MET A 720 13.50 15.75 -23.57
CA MET A 720 14.46 15.07 -24.45
C MET A 720 14.34 13.56 -24.27
N ILE A 721 14.01 12.84 -25.35
CA ILE A 721 13.92 11.38 -25.35
C ILE A 721 15.10 10.83 -26.14
N THR A 722 15.97 10.03 -25.52
CA THR A 722 17.11 9.39 -26.19
C THR A 722 16.73 8.05 -26.82
N ASN A 723 17.52 7.60 -27.79
CA ASN A 723 17.36 6.27 -28.38
C ASN A 723 17.47 5.16 -27.33
N ALA A 724 18.51 5.22 -26.48
CA ALA A 724 18.72 4.25 -25.41
C ALA A 724 17.56 4.22 -24.40
N GLY A 725 17.04 5.39 -24.00
CA GLY A 725 15.93 5.48 -23.05
C GLY A 725 14.65 4.85 -23.62
N LEU A 726 14.31 5.16 -24.87
CA LEU A 726 13.14 4.60 -25.54
C LEU A 726 13.27 3.08 -25.73
N VAL A 727 14.41 2.61 -26.24
CA VAL A 727 14.68 1.18 -26.44
C VAL A 727 14.69 0.41 -25.12
N HIS A 728 15.25 1.01 -24.06
CA HIS A 728 15.22 0.43 -22.72
C HIS A 728 13.79 0.18 -22.25
N ASN A 729 12.90 1.17 -22.39
CA ASN A 729 11.50 1.05 -21.97
C ASN A 729 10.77 -0.04 -22.75
N VAL A 730 10.96 -0.12 -24.07
CA VAL A 730 10.39 -1.20 -24.90
C VAL A 730 10.86 -2.59 -24.45
N LYS A 731 12.17 -2.74 -24.16
CA LYS A 731 12.73 -4.00 -23.64
C LYS A 731 12.17 -4.36 -22.27
N LEU A 732 11.94 -3.36 -21.42
CA LEU A 732 11.37 -3.55 -20.08
C LEU A 732 9.92 -4.03 -20.17
N MET A 733 9.11 -3.44 -21.07
CA MET A 733 7.75 -3.90 -21.35
C MET A 733 7.73 -5.34 -21.88
N HIS A 734 8.64 -5.68 -22.79
CA HIS A 734 8.77 -7.03 -23.32
C HIS A 734 9.12 -8.06 -22.24
N ARG A 735 10.12 -7.77 -21.40
CA ARG A 735 10.54 -8.66 -20.31
C ARG A 735 9.48 -8.82 -19.22
N HIS A 736 8.84 -7.73 -18.81
CA HIS A 736 7.96 -7.74 -17.65
C HIS A 736 6.56 -8.27 -17.98
N TYR A 737 6.03 -7.97 -19.16
CA TYR A 737 4.68 -8.38 -19.57
C TYR A 737 4.63 -9.54 -20.55
N LYS A 738 5.80 -10.05 -20.96
CA LYS A 738 5.92 -11.00 -22.06
C LYS A 738 5.14 -10.51 -23.28
N SER A 739 5.28 -9.22 -23.60
CA SER A 739 4.48 -8.58 -24.65
C SER A 739 4.73 -9.24 -26.01
N THR A 740 3.69 -9.32 -26.82
CA THR A 740 3.67 -10.01 -28.11
C THR A 740 2.93 -9.18 -29.17
N SER A 741 2.77 -9.72 -30.39
CA SER A 741 1.96 -9.08 -31.43
C SER A 741 0.47 -8.95 -31.05
N ARG A 742 0.04 -9.62 -29.96
CA ARG A 742 -1.32 -9.60 -29.40
C ARG A 742 -1.48 -8.67 -28.19
N THR A 743 -0.44 -7.91 -27.86
CA THR A 743 -0.48 -6.86 -26.84
C THR A 743 -0.98 -5.56 -27.47
N VAL A 744 -2.10 -5.05 -26.97
CA VAL A 744 -2.71 -3.80 -27.45
C VAL A 744 -2.56 -2.72 -26.38
N LEU A 745 -2.15 -1.50 -26.79
CA LEU A 745 -2.00 -0.35 -25.90
C LEU A 745 -2.91 0.76 -26.38
N VAL A 746 -3.78 1.27 -25.50
CA VAL A 746 -4.86 2.19 -25.86
C VAL A 746 -4.98 3.30 -24.82
N PRO A 747 -5.17 4.57 -25.22
CA PRO A 747 -5.47 5.65 -24.28
C PRO A 747 -6.92 5.58 -23.78
N ASN A 748 -7.17 6.05 -22.54
CA ASN A 748 -8.50 5.99 -21.93
C ASN A 748 -9.61 6.68 -22.78
N PHE A 749 -9.32 7.79 -23.46
CA PHE A 749 -10.25 8.55 -24.29
C PHE A 749 -10.73 7.73 -25.49
N ALA A 750 -9.93 6.79 -26.01
CA ALA A 750 -10.33 5.97 -27.14
C ALA A 750 -11.45 5.00 -26.74
N PHE A 751 -11.40 4.46 -25.51
CA PHE A 751 -12.51 3.68 -24.95
C PHE A 751 -13.76 4.54 -24.79
N GLU A 752 -13.61 5.77 -24.32
CA GLU A 752 -14.74 6.72 -24.18
C GLU A 752 -15.40 7.04 -25.53
N LEU A 753 -14.61 7.27 -26.58
CA LEU A 753 -15.12 7.49 -27.94
C LEU A 753 -15.89 6.26 -28.45
N LEU A 754 -15.37 5.06 -28.19
CA LEU A 754 -16.02 3.82 -28.58
C LEU A 754 -17.32 3.60 -27.83
N VAL A 755 -17.33 3.80 -26.51
CA VAL A 755 -18.54 3.75 -25.66
C VAL A 755 -19.60 4.69 -26.21
N ARG A 756 -19.27 5.97 -26.46
CA ARG A 756 -20.21 6.95 -27.02
C ARG A 756 -20.77 6.53 -28.37
N ARG A 757 -19.90 6.03 -29.26
CA ARG A 757 -20.31 5.55 -30.58
C ARG A 757 -21.31 4.40 -30.45
N LEU A 758 -21.02 3.43 -29.60
CA LEU A 758 -21.86 2.24 -29.35
C LEU A 758 -23.21 2.57 -28.70
N GLU A 759 -23.26 3.62 -27.89
CA GLU A 759 -24.49 4.06 -27.25
C GLU A 759 -25.40 4.88 -28.17
N SER A 760 -24.81 5.68 -29.08
CA SER A 760 -25.56 6.55 -29.99
C SER A 760 -26.47 5.81 -30.98
N ASN A 761 -26.21 4.52 -31.29
CA ASN A 761 -27.02 3.76 -32.25
C ASN A 761 -27.08 2.26 -31.96
N ARG A 762 -27.50 1.94 -30.73
CA ARG A 762 -27.44 0.62 -30.08
C ARG A 762 -27.95 -0.56 -30.93
N LYS A 763 -29.06 -0.43 -31.66
CA LYS A 763 -29.70 -1.56 -32.38
C LYS A 763 -28.90 -2.01 -33.60
N LYS A 764 -28.49 -1.06 -34.46
CA LYS A 764 -27.72 -1.35 -35.68
C LYS A 764 -26.30 -1.83 -35.36
N GLN A 765 -25.72 -1.33 -34.28
CA GLN A 765 -24.35 -1.64 -33.90
C GLN A 765 -24.21 -2.98 -33.15
N ILE A 766 -25.25 -3.48 -32.47
CA ILE A 766 -25.25 -4.83 -31.89
C ILE A 766 -25.11 -5.92 -32.96
N GLU A 767 -25.71 -5.74 -34.14
CA GLU A 767 -25.55 -6.66 -35.28
C GLU A 767 -24.14 -6.59 -35.89
N GLU A 768 -23.56 -5.39 -36.01
CA GLU A 768 -22.17 -5.21 -36.46
C GLU A 768 -21.14 -5.74 -35.45
N LEU A 769 -21.45 -5.69 -34.15
CA LEU A 769 -20.60 -6.19 -33.07
C LEU A 769 -20.49 -7.73 -33.06
N GLN A 770 -21.54 -8.46 -33.46
CA GLN A 770 -21.53 -9.92 -33.56
C GLN A 770 -20.49 -10.46 -34.57
N ALA A 771 -19.95 -9.62 -35.45
CA ALA A 771 -18.90 -9.99 -36.38
C ALA A 771 -17.49 -10.02 -35.74
N TYR A 772 -17.32 -9.50 -34.52
CA TYR A 772 -16.02 -9.41 -33.85
C TYR A 772 -15.87 -10.44 -32.73
N ASP A 773 -14.73 -11.14 -32.70
CA ASP A 773 -14.33 -12.04 -31.61
C ASP A 773 -13.10 -11.49 -30.86
N LEU A 774 -13.33 -11.03 -29.64
CA LEU A 774 -12.34 -10.48 -28.71
C LEU A 774 -11.91 -11.48 -27.63
N SER A 775 -12.43 -12.72 -27.64
CA SER A 775 -12.07 -13.77 -26.67
C SER A 775 -10.59 -14.13 -26.68
N THR A 776 -9.93 -13.84 -27.80
CA THR A 776 -8.51 -14.08 -28.03
C THR A 776 -7.61 -12.95 -27.50
N MET A 777 -8.15 -11.84 -26.99
CA MET A 777 -7.29 -10.78 -26.46
C MET A 777 -6.59 -11.22 -25.16
N LEU A 778 -5.28 -10.95 -25.07
CA LEU A 778 -4.45 -11.40 -23.95
C LEU A 778 -4.04 -10.26 -23.02
N PHE A 779 -3.87 -9.06 -23.57
CA PHE A 779 -3.37 -7.91 -22.85
C PHE A 779 -3.80 -6.61 -23.54
N LEU A 780 -4.53 -5.78 -22.80
CA LEU A 780 -5.05 -4.49 -23.24
C LEU A 780 -4.63 -3.42 -22.24
N MET A 781 -3.50 -2.77 -22.48
CA MET A 781 -3.00 -1.71 -21.60
C MET A 781 -3.76 -0.41 -21.81
N VAL A 782 -4.14 0.22 -20.70
CA VAL A 782 -4.83 1.51 -20.69
C VAL A 782 -3.92 2.55 -20.04
N SER A 783 -3.38 3.50 -20.80
CA SER A 783 -2.45 4.49 -20.27
C SER A 783 -2.43 5.78 -21.09
N ALA A 784 -1.33 6.54 -21.07
CA ALA A 784 -1.14 7.85 -21.72
C ALA A 784 -1.99 9.01 -21.16
N GLU A 785 -3.02 8.73 -20.36
CA GLU A 785 -3.85 9.70 -19.65
C GLU A 785 -4.45 9.08 -18.37
N PRO A 786 -5.14 9.86 -17.51
CA PRO A 786 -5.81 9.33 -16.33
C PRO A 786 -6.80 8.20 -16.66
N VAL A 787 -6.57 7.02 -16.08
CA VAL A 787 -7.43 5.84 -16.28
C VAL A 787 -8.71 5.96 -15.47
N ARG A 788 -9.87 5.80 -16.12
CA ARG A 788 -11.18 5.97 -15.50
C ARG A 788 -11.94 4.66 -15.46
N GLN A 789 -12.21 4.18 -14.25
CA GLN A 789 -12.95 2.93 -14.06
C GLN A 789 -14.35 2.96 -14.70
N LYS A 790 -15.06 4.10 -14.64
CA LYS A 790 -16.39 4.22 -15.26
C LYS A 790 -16.36 3.93 -16.76
N THR A 791 -15.40 4.51 -17.47
CA THR A 791 -15.20 4.28 -18.91
C THR A 791 -14.84 2.82 -19.18
N LEU A 792 -13.92 2.24 -18.40
CA LEU A 792 -13.50 0.85 -18.58
C LEU A 792 -14.62 -0.17 -18.31
N LYS A 793 -15.34 -0.01 -17.20
CA LYS A 793 -16.49 -0.85 -16.86
C LYS A 793 -17.55 -0.79 -17.97
N ARG A 794 -17.86 0.42 -18.44
CA ARG A 794 -18.85 0.58 -19.51
C ARG A 794 -18.43 -0.03 -20.83
N PHE A 795 -17.14 0.11 -21.17
CA PHE A 795 -16.56 -0.53 -22.34
C PHE A 795 -16.64 -2.08 -22.25
N VAL A 796 -16.29 -2.67 -21.09
CA VAL A 796 -16.40 -4.12 -20.86
C VAL A 796 -17.84 -4.59 -20.97
N GLU A 797 -18.80 -3.87 -20.38
CA GLU A 797 -20.24 -4.19 -20.50
C GLU A 797 -20.71 -4.25 -21.96
N LEU A 798 -20.29 -3.28 -22.79
CA LEU A 798 -20.70 -3.19 -24.19
C LEU A 798 -20.01 -4.23 -25.08
N MET A 799 -18.76 -4.57 -24.79
CA MET A 799 -17.96 -5.49 -25.60
C MET A 799 -17.94 -6.93 -25.09
N GLY A 800 -18.48 -7.18 -23.89
CA GLY A 800 -18.61 -8.52 -23.30
C GLY A 800 -19.27 -9.55 -24.22
N PRO A 801 -20.35 -9.22 -24.95
CA PRO A 801 -20.94 -10.13 -25.94
C PRO A 801 -20.01 -10.55 -27.08
N CYS A 802 -18.95 -9.77 -27.37
CA CYS A 802 -17.92 -10.10 -28.35
C CYS A 802 -16.81 -11.00 -27.74
N GLY A 803 -16.97 -11.48 -26.51
CA GLY A 803 -15.97 -12.30 -25.82
C GLY A 803 -14.89 -11.50 -25.09
N LEU A 804 -15.01 -10.17 -25.00
CA LEU A 804 -14.07 -9.36 -24.22
C LEU A 804 -14.22 -9.66 -22.72
N ARG A 805 -13.11 -9.94 -22.05
CA ARG A 805 -13.09 -10.18 -20.60
C ARG A 805 -12.42 -9.04 -19.85
N GLU A 806 -12.89 -8.71 -18.65
CA GLU A 806 -12.30 -7.65 -17.83
C GLU A 806 -10.83 -7.96 -17.49
N GLU A 807 -10.51 -9.25 -17.33
CA GLU A 807 -9.18 -9.75 -16.97
C GLU A 807 -8.04 -9.35 -17.93
N VAL A 808 -8.37 -8.94 -19.16
CA VAL A 808 -7.36 -8.54 -20.15
C VAL A 808 -6.94 -7.08 -20.01
N LEU A 809 -7.68 -6.27 -19.24
CA LEU A 809 -7.38 -4.86 -19.02
C LEU A 809 -6.19 -4.68 -18.08
N ALA A 810 -5.24 -3.83 -18.48
CA ALA A 810 -4.05 -3.49 -17.72
C ALA A 810 -3.91 -1.97 -17.59
N PRO A 811 -4.54 -1.34 -16.58
CA PRO A 811 -4.35 0.08 -16.30
C PRO A 811 -2.89 0.42 -16.00
N GLY A 812 -2.36 1.45 -16.64
CA GLY A 812 -0.94 1.79 -16.60
C GLY A 812 -0.67 3.24 -16.28
N TYR A 813 0.44 3.45 -15.59
CA TYR A 813 1.01 4.76 -15.34
C TYR A 813 2.17 5.03 -16.30
N GLY A 814 2.20 6.25 -16.82
CA GLY A 814 3.15 6.70 -17.82
C GLY A 814 3.57 8.14 -17.60
N LEU A 815 4.76 8.46 -18.08
CA LEU A 815 5.32 9.81 -18.12
C LEU A 815 5.85 10.12 -19.52
N ALA A 816 5.92 11.40 -19.88
CA ALA A 816 6.50 11.82 -21.15
C ALA A 816 7.98 11.43 -21.22
N GLU A 817 8.72 11.65 -20.14
CA GLU A 817 10.14 11.31 -19.96
C GLU A 817 10.41 9.82 -20.12
N ASN A 818 9.41 8.98 -19.83
CA ASN A 818 9.50 7.52 -19.95
C ASN A 818 8.67 6.98 -21.12
N SER A 819 8.34 7.81 -22.11
CA SER A 819 7.62 7.38 -23.33
C SER A 819 6.39 6.53 -23.01
N VAL A 820 5.51 7.06 -22.14
CA VAL A 820 4.21 6.48 -21.77
C VAL A 820 4.29 5.27 -20.80
N PHE A 821 5.48 4.80 -20.41
CA PHE A 821 5.57 3.61 -19.57
C PHE A 821 6.44 3.77 -18.32
N VAL A 822 5.80 3.65 -17.14
CA VAL A 822 6.44 3.58 -15.83
C VAL A 822 6.07 2.28 -15.11
N CYS A 823 4.78 1.98 -15.01
CA CYS A 823 4.26 0.74 -14.44
C CYS A 823 2.86 0.42 -14.98
N VAL A 824 2.42 -0.84 -14.84
CA VAL A 824 1.07 -1.28 -15.20
C VAL A 824 0.53 -2.26 -14.15
N ALA A 825 -0.76 -2.18 -13.85
CA ALA A 825 -1.45 -3.19 -13.07
C ALA A 825 -1.78 -4.38 -13.99
N TRP A 826 -0.87 -5.36 -14.07
CA TRP A 826 -1.10 -6.61 -14.81
C TRP A 826 -1.26 -7.82 -13.90
N GLY A 827 -2.13 -8.74 -14.30
CA GLY A 827 -2.07 -10.15 -13.91
C GLY A 827 -3.07 -10.56 -12.82
N ALA A 828 -3.80 -11.64 -13.13
CA ALA A 828 -4.53 -12.57 -12.24
C ALA A 828 -6.06 -12.62 -12.35
N GLY A 829 -6.68 -12.02 -13.38
CA GLY A 829 -8.13 -12.16 -13.58
C GLY A 829 -8.98 -11.58 -12.45
N LYS A 830 -8.53 -10.45 -11.92
CA LYS A 830 -9.16 -9.73 -10.81
C LYS A 830 -9.74 -8.41 -11.33
N PRO A 831 -10.84 -7.91 -10.75
CA PRO A 831 -11.48 -6.67 -11.19
C PRO A 831 -10.57 -5.45 -11.01
N ILE A 832 -10.85 -4.39 -11.78
CA ILE A 832 -10.13 -3.11 -11.68
C ILE A 832 -10.23 -2.56 -10.25
N TYR A 833 -9.09 -2.46 -9.57
CA TYR A 833 -9.05 -2.01 -8.19
C TYR A 833 -9.12 -0.49 -8.06
N LEU A 834 -9.92 -0.07 -7.08
CA LEU A 834 -10.05 1.30 -6.67
C LEU A 834 -9.46 1.52 -5.28
N ASP A 835 -8.98 2.73 -5.04
CA ASP A 835 -8.80 3.24 -3.69
C ASP A 835 -10.08 3.91 -3.16
N TRP A 836 -10.07 4.35 -1.90
CA TRP A 836 -11.22 5.03 -1.26
C TRP A 836 -11.62 6.35 -1.92
N GLN A 837 -10.80 6.88 -2.82
CA GLN A 837 -11.07 8.07 -3.62
C GLN A 837 -11.47 7.73 -5.07
N GLY A 838 -11.63 6.45 -5.40
CA GLY A 838 -12.02 6.00 -6.74
C GLY A 838 -10.90 6.05 -7.78
N ARG A 839 -9.63 6.16 -7.37
CA ARG A 839 -8.50 6.09 -8.31
C ARG A 839 -8.20 4.65 -8.68
N VAL A 840 -7.83 4.44 -9.94
CA VAL A 840 -7.51 3.12 -10.49
C VAL A 840 -6.08 2.73 -10.11
N CYS A 841 -5.89 1.48 -9.71
CA CYS A 841 -4.57 0.89 -9.53
C CYS A 841 -3.82 0.85 -10.88
N CYS A 842 -2.59 1.35 -10.91
CA CYS A 842 -1.77 1.44 -12.13
C CYS A 842 -0.48 0.61 -12.06
N GLY A 843 -0.29 -0.23 -11.04
CA GLY A 843 0.93 -1.01 -10.87
C GLY A 843 0.95 -1.91 -9.65
N THR A 844 1.96 -2.78 -9.56
CA THR A 844 2.32 -3.51 -8.34
C THR A 844 3.66 -2.98 -7.79
N ARG A 845 4.29 -3.71 -6.86
CA ARG A 845 5.46 -3.31 -6.04
C ARG A 845 6.70 -2.78 -6.78
N ASN A 846 6.79 -2.95 -8.09
CA ASN A 846 7.94 -2.50 -8.88
C ASN A 846 7.58 -1.23 -9.68
N TYR A 847 8.21 -0.11 -9.35
CA TYR A 847 8.03 1.17 -10.04
C TYR A 847 9.37 1.91 -10.14
N THR A 848 9.52 2.74 -11.17
CA THR A 848 10.71 3.59 -11.33
C THR A 848 10.59 4.83 -10.44
N ARG A 849 11.72 5.40 -10.01
CA ARG A 849 11.73 6.64 -9.23
C ARG A 849 11.42 7.82 -10.17
N THR A 850 10.14 8.17 -10.28
CA THR A 850 9.67 9.19 -11.23
C THR A 850 9.60 10.61 -10.69
N GLY A 851 9.63 10.77 -9.36
CA GLY A 851 9.30 12.05 -8.73
C GLY A 851 7.80 12.30 -8.61
N ASP A 852 6.97 11.27 -8.83
CA ASP A 852 5.54 11.34 -8.57
C ASP A 852 5.19 10.77 -7.20
N LEU A 853 4.06 11.21 -6.67
CA LEU A 853 3.49 10.69 -5.44
C LEU A 853 2.60 9.50 -5.77
N GLY A 854 2.80 8.42 -5.04
CA GLY A 854 1.96 7.24 -5.12
C GLY A 854 1.78 6.65 -3.74
N ARG A 855 0.66 5.96 -3.56
CA ARG A 855 0.42 5.10 -2.41
C ARG A 855 0.36 3.66 -2.85
N VAL A 856 0.87 2.77 -2.02
CA VAL A 856 0.70 1.33 -2.21
C VAL A 856 -0.33 0.86 -1.18
N VAL A 857 -1.47 0.37 -1.65
CA VAL A 857 -2.54 -0.21 -0.80
C VAL A 857 -2.71 -1.66 -1.21
N ALA A 858 -2.60 -2.61 -0.28
CA ALA A 858 -2.68 -4.05 -0.59
C ALA A 858 -1.77 -4.50 -1.78
N GLY A 859 -0.53 -3.97 -1.84
CA GLY A 859 0.43 -4.27 -2.92
C GLY A 859 0.13 -3.65 -4.29
N LYS A 860 -0.90 -2.81 -4.36
CA LYS A 860 -1.35 -2.11 -5.56
C LYS A 860 -0.93 -0.65 -5.48
N LEU A 861 -0.23 -0.20 -6.51
CA LEU A 861 0.20 1.17 -6.66
C LEU A 861 -0.94 2.02 -7.22
N PHE A 862 -1.27 3.08 -6.50
CA PHE A 862 -2.18 4.13 -6.92
C PHE A 862 -1.37 5.42 -7.00
N VAL A 863 -1.33 6.03 -8.17
CA VAL A 863 -0.66 7.33 -8.34
C VAL A 863 -1.57 8.41 -7.76
N THR A 864 -1.05 9.21 -6.84
CA THR A 864 -1.83 10.19 -6.08
C THR A 864 -1.59 11.62 -6.50
N GLY A 865 -0.54 11.90 -7.27
CA GLY A 865 -0.19 13.22 -7.78
C GLY A 865 1.28 13.29 -8.16
N ARG A 866 1.82 14.49 -8.44
CA ARG A 866 3.27 14.68 -8.66
C ARG A 866 3.90 15.45 -7.50
N ILE A 867 5.16 15.16 -7.17
CA ILE A 867 5.85 15.89 -6.08
C ILE A 867 6.01 17.39 -6.42
N LYS A 868 6.00 17.73 -7.72
CA LYS A 868 6.10 19.09 -8.25
C LYS A 868 4.75 19.81 -8.36
N ASP A 869 3.63 19.10 -8.21
CA ASP A 869 2.26 19.67 -8.29
C ASP A 869 1.72 20.04 -6.90
N LEU A 870 2.64 20.20 -5.93
CA LEU A 870 2.37 20.71 -4.59
C LEU A 870 2.32 22.24 -4.64
N ILE A 871 1.14 22.81 -4.45
CA ILE A 871 0.95 24.25 -4.30
C ILE A 871 1.08 24.59 -2.82
N ILE A 872 1.99 25.49 -2.46
CA ILE A 872 2.14 25.96 -1.08
C ILE A 872 1.39 27.27 -0.93
N VAL A 873 0.33 27.26 -0.10
CA VAL A 873 -0.47 28.45 0.23
C VAL A 873 -0.42 28.62 1.76
N GLY A 874 0.23 29.68 2.23
CA GLY A 874 0.27 30.01 3.67
C GLY A 874 1.00 28.99 4.52
N GLY A 875 2.07 28.42 3.97
CA GLY A 875 2.81 27.32 4.59
C GLY A 875 2.05 25.99 4.62
N ARG A 876 0.88 25.90 3.97
CA ARG A 876 0.11 24.66 3.83
C ARG A 876 0.32 24.05 2.46
N ASN A 877 0.48 22.73 2.47
CA ASN A 877 0.60 21.90 1.29
C ASN A 877 -0.79 21.63 0.69
N VAL A 878 -1.07 22.20 -0.48
CA VAL A 878 -2.31 22.02 -1.26
C VAL A 878 -1.99 21.25 -2.53
N TYR A 879 -2.65 20.11 -2.74
CA TYR A 879 -2.49 19.31 -3.96
C TYR A 879 -3.54 19.71 -5.00
N SER A 880 -3.11 20.05 -6.23
CA SER A 880 -4.03 20.44 -7.32
C SER A 880 -5.17 19.44 -7.53
N SER A 881 -4.86 18.14 -7.49
CA SER A 881 -5.81 17.05 -7.69
C SER A 881 -6.96 17.02 -6.67
N ASP A 882 -6.72 17.47 -5.44
CA ASP A 882 -7.77 17.48 -4.40
C ASP A 882 -8.78 18.61 -4.68
N VAL A 883 -8.28 19.75 -5.16
CA VAL A 883 -9.10 20.90 -5.55
C VAL A 883 -9.87 20.60 -6.84
N GLU A 884 -9.20 20.03 -7.85
CA GLU A 884 -9.81 19.59 -9.12
C GLU A 884 -10.96 18.63 -8.85
N LYS A 885 -10.73 17.61 -8.02
CA LYS A 885 -11.75 16.63 -7.66
C LYS A 885 -12.93 17.28 -6.92
N THR A 886 -12.66 18.19 -5.98
CA THR A 886 -13.70 18.92 -5.26
C THR A 886 -14.59 19.67 -6.25
N VAL A 887 -13.99 20.43 -7.17
CA VAL A 887 -14.69 21.21 -8.19
C VAL A 887 -15.50 20.30 -9.12
N GLU A 888 -14.92 19.21 -9.61
CA GLU A 888 -15.61 18.24 -10.46
C GLU A 888 -16.81 17.57 -9.77
N THR A 889 -16.74 17.39 -8.45
CA THR A 889 -17.87 16.83 -7.67
C THR A 889 -18.95 17.85 -7.32
N CYS A 890 -18.67 19.15 -7.44
CA CYS A 890 -19.64 20.21 -7.09
C CYS A 890 -20.76 20.37 -8.12
N SER A 891 -20.59 19.91 -9.36
CA SER A 891 -21.57 20.14 -10.43
C SER A 891 -21.50 19.08 -11.53
N GLU A 892 -22.67 18.57 -11.95
CA GLU A 892 -22.77 17.64 -13.07
C GLU A 892 -22.49 18.31 -14.43
N PHE A 893 -22.58 19.63 -14.50
CA PHE A 893 -22.26 20.42 -15.69
C PHE A 893 -20.78 20.46 -16.00
N ILE A 894 -19.92 20.24 -15.00
CA ILE A 894 -18.48 20.18 -15.21
C ILE A 894 -18.15 18.82 -15.84
N ARG A 895 -17.41 18.85 -16.94
CA ARG A 895 -16.95 17.64 -17.60
C ARG A 895 -15.89 16.96 -16.71
N PRO A 896 -16.13 15.74 -16.22
CA PRO A 896 -15.18 15.08 -15.31
C PRO A 896 -13.80 14.93 -15.96
N GLY A 897 -12.73 15.11 -15.19
CA GLY A 897 -11.31 15.16 -15.60
C GLY A 897 -10.99 16.16 -16.72
N CYS A 898 -11.80 17.20 -16.87
CA CYS A 898 -11.47 18.41 -17.62
C CYS A 898 -11.37 19.62 -16.68
N CYS A 899 -11.06 19.39 -15.40
CA CYS A 899 -10.66 20.43 -14.45
C CYS A 899 -9.14 20.44 -14.29
N ALA A 900 -8.56 21.62 -14.18
CA ALA A 900 -7.15 21.84 -13.88
C ALA A 900 -7.02 22.95 -12.82
N VAL A 901 -6.18 22.71 -11.81
CA VAL A 901 -5.89 23.69 -10.75
C VAL A 901 -4.42 24.03 -10.75
N ILE A 902 -4.13 25.32 -10.77
CA ILE A 902 -2.76 25.84 -10.79
C ILE A 902 -2.57 26.91 -9.72
N GLY A 903 -1.39 26.90 -9.10
CA GLY A 903 -0.92 28.00 -8.26
C GLY A 903 -0.36 29.10 -9.16
N VAL A 904 -0.87 30.32 -9.01
CA VAL A 904 -0.45 31.47 -9.79
C VAL A 904 0.14 32.52 -8.85
N PRO A 905 1.40 32.96 -9.08
CA PRO A 905 2.00 34.03 -8.28
C PRO A 905 1.15 35.30 -8.33
N GLU A 906 1.09 36.01 -7.20
CA GLU A 906 0.33 37.25 -7.07
C GLU A 906 0.68 38.28 -8.16
N GLU A 907 1.96 38.43 -8.50
CA GLU A 907 2.44 39.32 -9.57
C GLU A 907 1.78 39.01 -10.92
N THR A 908 1.56 37.73 -11.21
CA THR A 908 0.92 37.29 -12.46
C THR A 908 -0.58 37.59 -12.44
N LEU A 909 -1.25 37.42 -11.29
CA LEU A 909 -2.67 37.77 -11.12
C LEU A 909 -2.90 39.29 -11.17
N ALA A 910 -2.04 40.06 -10.52
CA ALA A 910 -2.04 41.52 -10.54
C ALA A 910 -1.87 42.06 -11.97
N SER A 911 -0.97 41.46 -12.76
CA SER A 911 -0.80 41.81 -14.19
C SER A 911 -2.06 41.57 -15.05
N LYS A 912 -2.99 40.73 -14.57
CA LYS A 912 -4.29 40.42 -15.19
C LYS A 912 -5.46 41.18 -14.55
N GLY A 913 -5.20 42.08 -13.60
CA GLY A 913 -6.23 42.88 -12.91
C GLY A 913 -6.99 42.12 -11.82
N LEU A 914 -6.48 40.96 -11.38
CA LEU A 914 -7.05 40.17 -10.29
C LEU A 914 -6.24 40.46 -9.01
N LEU A 915 -6.82 41.20 -8.07
CA LEU A 915 -6.19 41.56 -6.79
C LEU A 915 -6.58 40.54 -5.71
N LEU A 916 -5.59 40.00 -5.02
CA LEU A 916 -5.79 39.17 -3.83
C LEU A 916 -6.01 40.07 -2.60
N SER A 917 -6.73 39.58 -1.58
CA SER A 917 -6.95 40.35 -0.35
C SER A 917 -5.63 40.58 0.40
N GLU A 918 -5.49 41.67 1.16
CA GLU A 918 -4.26 41.98 1.95
C GLU A 918 -3.86 40.92 2.99
N LEU A 919 -4.74 39.94 3.27
CA LEU A 919 -4.51 38.78 4.14
C LEU A 919 -4.14 37.48 3.38
N SER A 920 -4.01 37.54 2.05
CA SER A 920 -3.73 36.40 1.19
C SER A 920 -2.23 36.18 1.03
N ASP A 921 -1.82 34.92 0.93
CA ASP A 921 -0.44 34.55 0.60
C ASP A 921 -0.09 34.97 -0.84
N GLN A 922 1.22 35.08 -1.14
CA GLN A 922 1.80 35.52 -2.43
C GLN A 922 1.46 34.63 -3.66
N VAL A 923 0.55 33.66 -3.51
CA VAL A 923 0.11 32.71 -4.55
C VAL A 923 -1.40 32.52 -4.47
N GLY A 924 -2.12 32.79 -5.56
CA GLY A 924 -3.55 32.50 -5.70
C GLY A 924 -3.80 31.16 -6.41
N LEU A 925 -4.92 30.49 -6.08
CA LEU A 925 -5.36 29.27 -6.78
C LEU A 925 -6.29 29.63 -7.94
N VAL A 926 -5.92 29.22 -9.16
CA VAL A 926 -6.77 29.37 -10.35
C VAL A 926 -7.30 27.99 -10.76
N VAL A 927 -8.63 27.92 -10.91
CA VAL A 927 -9.36 26.72 -11.33
C VAL A 927 -9.86 26.93 -12.76
N ILE A 928 -9.56 26.00 -13.65
CA ILE A 928 -10.05 25.96 -15.03
C ILE A 928 -10.88 24.69 -15.18
N ALA A 929 -12.10 24.77 -15.70
CA ALA A 929 -12.95 23.60 -15.89
C ALA A 929 -13.73 23.69 -17.21
N GLU A 930 -13.73 22.61 -17.99
CA GLU A 930 -14.59 22.49 -19.17
C GLU A 930 -16.02 22.10 -18.75
N ILE A 931 -17.01 22.75 -19.34
CA ILE A 931 -18.43 22.46 -19.12
C ILE A 931 -18.92 21.51 -20.22
N ARG A 932 -19.81 20.57 -19.88
CA ARG A 932 -20.44 19.67 -20.87
C ARG A 932 -21.21 20.51 -21.88
N ASP A 933 -20.98 20.25 -23.18
CA ASP A 933 -21.84 20.73 -24.25
C ASP A 933 -23.17 19.96 -24.24
N GLU A 934 -24.06 20.34 -23.35
CA GLU A 934 -25.49 20.14 -23.53
C GLU A 934 -26.11 21.50 -23.82
N LYS A 935 -26.85 21.60 -24.93
CA LYS A 935 -27.56 22.81 -25.33
C LYS A 935 -28.21 23.44 -24.10
N MET A 936 -27.75 24.65 -23.74
CA MET A 936 -28.45 25.49 -22.76
C MET A 936 -29.92 25.57 -23.17
N HIS A 937 -30.77 24.89 -22.40
CA HIS A 937 -32.22 25.02 -22.44
C HIS A 937 -32.70 25.43 -21.06
#